data_AF-A0A9P8RFG2-F1
#
_entry.id   AF-A0A9P8RFG2-F1
#
_cell.length_a   1.000
_cell.length_b   1.000
_cell.length_c   1.000
_cell.angle_alpha   90.00
_cell.angle_beta   90.00
_cell.angle_gamma   90.00
#
_symmetry.space_group_name_H-M   'P 1'
#
loop_
_entity.id
_entity.type
_entity.pdbx_description
1 polymer ?
#
loop_
_entity_poly.entity_id
_entity_poly.type
_entity_poly.pdbx_seq_one_letter_code
_entity_poly.pdbx_strand_id
1 'polypeptide(L)'
;MENNQTVKNEVTEHIRTLIEKASSINFQGKSFVHYDKINELVTRERVTTVLKSLKVNDGRRQLLEDFVFAGTGARRLFLILASTRLLDHLSTLQQQRFNDDALPIKIVHDGAKTVVISLNTHTRHEFFSQWDMNDRDLLSLKQWELLAPKFGDKSFHFSFDADHRLPYLEREERPASDGFFGEVFLTRIHKAHLAETQWHGTVTGDSVTIAVKKAKDHKELAQFFDQEADNLQKIKVYRSPHLIKPIAAYSIGNERCLIFPWADGGNLDNYWAKLKGLNPKGADTKKVTWFIMQFVGLCSALKELHTSETENCIHGDLKPENILLFNQDGSQAILQIADLGLAAFHVEANTNMRVASGVRSGTSRYMPPEMDQHGGEKSRGRAYDIWSMGCILLELLVWFTSGYDALTRFKQRTSNYFWTKPVRDYIIHPDVESYMRLAEQKLESDSLFKDILELIRTKLLVNKANRIIARELHSKLEKIGCKCQNSPSYTASATFTYPDTKIDNRKTPPPTALISPNLEVPGQQSVVGTLPGPNLNDAATDERLEIVVVRPPDELNPGSGGTMNRELVGSTPQSCFTSVLMFQQMQSNSLHDPWQSTPDDDFARSFFEKVGWDRVKPEDHAGSPKLCSHCSTIDSSAELLPRDCDLSELQSSSFTCELCELLLDRLREAGVQPPRRITLRHTGAHIGIEGGPDLLSIYADPGSSLQQKAPLGIPRLLEPASPEHFTLLQQWLQMCDSTHSMCRRGYQEGPSNMPTRLLDVGHPLRLIDSASITADRYTALSHCWGITSQRFCTLQNNINQLKESIDFEKIPQTFQDAIIVTRGLGIKYIWIDSICIIQDDSEDWYREAAKMELVFSGAYCTLGASSSKSSVEGFLARDPPRRCLQLSVSNTCTLFVCPAIDDFHRDVELGPLNRRGWVLQERALSRRSIHYTSTQVYWECGAGVHCETLTRLRNAKAGFLGDANFPKFALEYYRDGRQLLMQDLFERYSELAFTQPTDRSVALLGLQKRMAQAFRTQGAYGIFSAYFARGLLWGRAGDPHQRMEPIVWAPGHHVPSWSWLSKLGAIKYMKLDFKKIEWATGDFKNPLVHGSPAWNGQKEENGVLPGLARPLLLVEVCHLVITFDVRDDYDFEKLRCVVVGRDKMDTWTDDQKHYALIIYPRSDINGLVYERVGVATLKASHIGDGESWVNIR
;
A
#
# COMPACT_ATOMS: atom_id res chain seq x y z
N MET A 1 76.83 17.00 -2.14
CA MET A 1 75.81 16.19 -1.41
C MET A 1 74.73 15.65 -2.34
N GLU A 2 74.67 16.14 -3.58
CA GLU A 2 73.59 15.91 -4.54
C GLU A 2 73.34 14.43 -4.86
N ASN A 3 74.41 13.61 -4.95
CA ASN A 3 74.32 12.22 -5.42
C ASN A 3 73.26 11.37 -4.67
N ASN A 4 73.15 11.51 -3.34
CA ASN A 4 72.15 10.78 -2.56
C ASN A 4 70.71 11.27 -2.83
N GLN A 5 70.53 12.55 -3.16
CA GLN A 5 69.21 13.10 -3.49
C GLN A 5 68.77 12.65 -4.88
N THR A 6 69.68 12.57 -5.84
CA THR A 6 69.44 12.00 -7.18
C THR A 6 68.99 10.54 -7.07
N VAL A 7 69.76 9.69 -6.37
CA VAL A 7 69.42 8.27 -6.15
C VAL A 7 68.07 8.12 -5.42
N LYS A 8 67.80 8.94 -4.39
CA LYS A 8 66.50 8.92 -3.69
C LYS A 8 65.33 9.27 -4.63
N ASN A 9 65.52 10.24 -5.53
CA ASN A 9 64.53 10.61 -6.53
C ASN A 9 64.30 9.48 -7.55
N GLU A 10 65.37 8.92 -8.13
CA GLU A 10 65.31 7.83 -9.12
C GLU A 10 64.61 6.58 -8.57
N VAL A 11 64.98 6.16 -7.35
CA VAL A 11 64.36 5.00 -6.68
C VAL A 11 62.88 5.26 -6.35
N THR A 12 62.53 6.50 -5.99
CA THR A 12 61.13 6.90 -5.78
C THR A 12 60.33 6.85 -7.08
N GLU A 13 60.91 7.35 -8.18
CA GLU A 13 60.29 7.36 -9.50
C GLU A 13 60.05 5.94 -10.01
N HIS A 14 61.05 5.06 -9.84
CA HIS A 14 60.93 3.64 -10.15
C HIS A 14 59.80 2.95 -9.37
N ILE A 15 59.65 3.25 -8.07
CA ILE A 15 58.54 2.71 -7.26
C ILE A 15 57.18 3.25 -7.74
N ARG A 16 57.10 4.51 -8.18
CA ARG A 16 55.87 5.06 -8.76
C ARG A 16 55.49 4.33 -10.06
N THR A 17 56.43 4.14 -10.99
CA THR A 17 56.21 3.38 -12.22
C THR A 17 55.84 1.91 -11.96
N LEU A 18 56.36 1.30 -10.90
CA LEU A 18 55.96 -0.05 -10.49
C LEU A 18 54.54 -0.09 -9.90
N ILE A 19 54.16 0.91 -9.10
CA ILE A 19 52.79 1.07 -8.58
C ILE A 19 51.80 1.26 -9.74
N GLU A 20 52.12 2.11 -10.71
CA GLU A 20 51.29 2.35 -11.90
C GLU A 20 51.08 1.06 -12.71
N LYS A 21 52.14 0.26 -12.93
CA LYS A 21 52.06 -1.04 -13.60
C LYS A 21 51.32 -2.13 -12.80
N ALA A 22 51.23 -1.97 -11.49
CA ALA A 22 50.49 -2.85 -10.57
C ALA A 22 49.08 -2.32 -10.24
N SER A 23 48.60 -1.30 -10.98
CA SER A 23 47.32 -0.66 -10.74
C SER A 23 46.28 -0.97 -11.82
N SER A 24 45.02 -0.70 -11.51
CA SER A 24 43.94 -0.58 -12.49
C SER A 24 43.02 0.57 -12.13
N ILE A 25 42.29 1.08 -13.12
CA ILE A 25 41.31 2.14 -12.93
C ILE A 25 39.95 1.49 -12.67
N ASN A 26 39.25 1.92 -11.62
CA ASN A 26 37.90 1.45 -11.31
C ASN A 26 36.84 2.23 -12.11
N PHE A 27 35.58 1.79 -12.08
CA PHE A 27 34.46 2.42 -12.80
C PHE A 27 34.20 3.90 -12.43
N GLN A 28 34.80 4.43 -11.36
CA GLN A 28 34.75 5.83 -10.95
C GLN A 28 35.94 6.67 -11.46
N GLY A 29 36.79 6.11 -12.32
CA GLY A 29 38.03 6.75 -12.78
C GLY A 29 39.16 6.77 -11.73
N LYS A 30 39.01 6.06 -10.60
CA LYS A 30 40.02 6.04 -9.52
C LYS A 30 40.99 4.87 -9.69
N SER A 31 42.29 5.16 -9.70
CA SER A 31 43.36 4.15 -9.69
C SER A 31 43.42 3.38 -8.38
N PHE A 32 43.68 2.06 -8.42
CA PHE A 32 43.94 1.21 -7.25
C PHE A 32 44.98 0.13 -7.57
N VAL A 33 45.85 -0.18 -6.61
CA VAL A 33 46.84 -1.28 -6.72
C VAL A 33 46.21 -2.63 -6.43
N HIS A 34 46.61 -3.63 -7.22
CA HIS A 34 46.21 -5.03 -7.06
C HIS A 34 46.69 -5.61 -5.72
N TYR A 35 45.79 -6.26 -4.98
CA TYR A 35 46.06 -6.70 -3.60
C TYR A 35 47.23 -7.71 -3.48
N ASP A 36 47.41 -8.61 -4.45
CA ASP A 36 48.53 -9.56 -4.50
C ASP A 36 49.87 -8.84 -4.73
N LYS A 37 49.87 -7.84 -5.62
CA LYS A 37 51.07 -7.09 -6.01
C LYS A 37 51.67 -6.24 -4.89
N ILE A 38 50.92 -5.93 -3.83
CA ILE A 38 51.45 -5.22 -2.66
C ILE A 38 52.68 -5.94 -2.06
N ASN A 39 52.71 -7.27 -2.05
CA ASN A 39 53.87 -8.03 -1.57
C ASN A 39 55.01 -8.15 -2.60
N GLU A 40 54.69 -8.22 -3.90
CA GLU A 40 55.69 -8.22 -5.00
C GLU A 40 56.40 -6.85 -5.15
N LEU A 41 55.70 -5.77 -4.81
CA LEU A 41 56.24 -4.41 -4.78
C LEU A 41 57.20 -4.19 -3.60
N VAL A 42 57.04 -4.90 -2.48
CA VAL A 42 57.81 -4.71 -1.24
C VAL A 42 58.71 -5.92 -0.97
N THR A 43 59.76 -6.10 -1.78
CA THR A 43 60.82 -7.09 -1.53
C THR A 43 61.88 -6.54 -0.57
N ARG A 44 62.54 -7.41 0.22
CA ARG A 44 63.59 -6.97 1.16
C ARG A 44 64.68 -6.16 0.45
N GLU A 45 65.21 -6.67 -0.67
CA GLU A 45 66.20 -5.98 -1.51
C GLU A 45 65.78 -4.55 -1.91
N ARG A 46 64.54 -4.36 -2.35
CA ARG A 46 64.03 -3.03 -2.76
C ARG A 46 63.90 -2.11 -1.54
N VAL A 47 63.42 -2.61 -0.41
CA VAL A 47 63.35 -1.87 0.86
C VAL A 47 64.75 -1.47 1.36
N THR A 48 65.70 -2.41 1.40
CA THR A 48 67.11 -2.13 1.75
C THR A 48 67.72 -1.05 0.84
N THR A 49 67.44 -1.11 -0.46
CA THR A 49 67.96 -0.15 -1.46
C THR A 49 67.36 1.24 -1.24
N VAL A 50 66.06 1.34 -0.98
CA VAL A 50 65.37 2.59 -0.61
C VAL A 50 65.96 3.16 0.68
N LEU A 51 66.09 2.34 1.73
CA LEU A 51 66.58 2.78 3.03
C LEU A 51 68.05 3.22 2.99
N LYS A 52 68.89 2.64 2.12
CA LYS A 52 70.28 3.09 1.87
C LYS A 52 70.36 4.52 1.30
N SER A 53 69.30 5.04 0.67
CA SER A 53 69.25 6.45 0.22
C SER A 53 68.98 7.44 1.36
N LEU A 54 68.43 6.97 2.49
CA LEU A 54 68.13 7.78 3.67
C LEU A 54 69.37 7.95 4.55
N LYS A 55 69.48 9.10 5.24
CA LYS A 55 70.62 9.44 6.12
C LYS A 55 70.55 8.74 7.49
N VAL A 56 70.53 7.40 7.50
CA VAL A 56 70.41 6.56 8.70
C VAL A 56 71.50 5.48 8.78
N ASN A 57 71.97 5.21 9.99
CA ASN A 57 72.98 4.18 10.27
C ASN A 57 72.40 2.76 10.11
N ASP A 58 73.28 1.76 10.02
CA ASP A 58 72.94 0.37 9.70
C ASP A 58 71.99 -0.26 10.73
N GLY A 59 72.23 -0.05 12.02
CA GLY A 59 71.34 -0.52 13.09
C GLY A 59 69.94 0.10 13.01
N ARG A 60 69.84 1.38 12.62
CA ARG A 60 68.54 2.03 12.38
C ARG A 60 67.87 1.52 11.10
N ARG A 61 68.62 1.21 10.04
CA ARG A 61 68.08 0.61 8.81
C ARG A 61 67.46 -0.77 9.07
N GLN A 62 68.14 -1.64 9.82
CA GLN A 62 67.59 -2.95 10.19
C GLN A 62 66.22 -2.84 10.89
N LEU A 63 66.09 -1.93 11.87
CA LEU A 63 64.83 -1.67 12.57
C LEU A 63 63.70 -1.14 11.67
N LEU A 64 64.01 -0.50 10.54
CA LEU A 64 63.03 -0.04 9.56
C LEU A 64 62.64 -1.15 8.58
N GLU A 65 63.58 -2.01 8.18
CA GLU A 65 63.27 -3.22 7.40
C GLU A 65 62.34 -4.15 8.18
N ASP A 66 62.70 -4.51 9.41
CA ASP A 66 61.91 -5.44 10.20
C ASP A 66 60.56 -4.85 10.62
N PHE A 67 60.42 -3.53 10.68
CA PHE A 67 59.14 -2.84 10.81
C PHE A 67 58.25 -2.99 9.56
N VAL A 68 58.80 -2.82 8.35
CA VAL A 68 58.08 -3.02 7.09
C VAL A 68 57.67 -4.49 6.91
N PHE A 69 58.50 -5.43 7.34
CA PHE A 69 58.26 -6.87 7.21
C PHE A 69 57.58 -7.55 8.42
N ALA A 70 57.23 -6.80 9.48
CA ALA A 70 56.53 -7.31 10.66
C ALA A 70 55.18 -7.98 10.36
N GLY A 71 54.60 -8.66 11.36
CA GLY A 71 53.43 -9.53 11.23
C GLY A 71 52.21 -8.89 10.56
N THR A 72 51.73 -7.74 11.06
CA THR A 72 50.73 -6.93 10.36
C THR A 72 51.37 -5.96 9.36
N GLY A 73 52.61 -5.53 9.64
CA GLY A 73 53.51 -4.90 8.66
C GLY A 73 53.21 -3.43 8.38
N ALA A 74 54.11 -2.82 7.59
CA ALA A 74 53.98 -1.43 7.14
C ALA A 74 54.23 -1.34 5.62
N ARG A 75 53.71 -2.31 4.84
CA ARG A 75 54.03 -2.46 3.40
C ARG A 75 53.27 -1.46 2.55
N ARG A 76 51.99 -1.22 2.84
CA ARG A 76 51.21 -0.15 2.20
C ARG A 76 51.75 1.20 2.61
N LEU A 77 51.99 1.41 3.91
CA LEU A 77 52.56 2.63 4.44
C LEU A 77 53.92 2.97 3.78
N PHE A 78 54.82 1.99 3.66
CA PHE A 78 56.09 2.15 2.94
C PHE A 78 55.90 2.58 1.49
N LEU A 79 54.99 1.96 0.73
CA LEU A 79 54.72 2.31 -0.66
C LEU A 79 54.04 3.69 -0.82
N ILE A 80 53.18 4.10 0.13
CA ILE A 80 52.61 5.45 0.16
C ILE A 80 53.74 6.47 0.36
N LEU A 81 54.56 6.30 1.40
CA LEU A 81 55.66 7.20 1.72
C LEU A 81 56.71 7.25 0.59
N ALA A 82 57.02 6.12 -0.03
CA ALA A 82 57.88 6.05 -1.21
C ALA A 82 57.30 6.87 -2.37
N SER A 83 56.08 6.56 -2.82
CA SER A 83 55.48 7.22 -3.98
C SER A 83 55.18 8.72 -3.78
N THR A 84 55.14 9.20 -2.54
CA THR A 84 54.96 10.62 -2.15
C THR A 84 56.26 11.35 -1.80
N ARG A 85 57.43 10.68 -1.81
CA ARG A 85 58.75 11.17 -1.34
C ARG A 85 58.88 11.40 0.18
N LEU A 86 57.85 11.03 0.97
CA LEU A 86 57.75 11.19 2.44
C LEU A 86 58.57 10.20 3.28
N LEU A 87 59.53 9.47 2.68
CA LEU A 87 60.24 8.35 3.32
C LEU A 87 61.03 8.70 4.58
N ASP A 88 61.43 9.96 4.77
CA ASP A 88 62.18 10.37 5.98
C ASP A 88 61.32 10.19 7.26
N HIS A 89 60.00 10.35 7.15
CA HIS A 89 59.05 10.17 8.25
C HIS A 89 58.87 8.71 8.70
N LEU A 90 59.33 7.73 7.91
CA LEU A 90 59.22 6.31 8.26
C LEU A 90 59.90 6.00 9.62
N SER A 91 60.95 6.75 9.99
CA SER A 91 61.56 6.63 11.32
C SER A 91 60.62 7.04 12.45
N THR A 92 59.89 8.15 12.29
CA THR A 92 58.93 8.64 13.29
C THR A 92 57.76 7.67 13.42
N LEU A 93 57.21 7.21 12.30
CA LEU A 93 56.09 6.25 12.26
C LEU A 93 56.46 4.92 12.93
N GLN A 94 57.68 4.41 12.69
CA GLN A 94 58.18 3.21 13.37
C GLN A 94 58.30 3.39 14.89
N GLN A 95 58.77 4.55 15.37
CA GLN A 95 58.86 4.83 16.81
C GLN A 95 57.48 4.90 17.47
N GLN A 96 56.51 5.51 16.76
CA GLN A 96 55.11 5.64 17.20
C GLN A 96 54.27 4.37 16.93
N ARG A 97 54.89 3.30 16.39
CA ARG A 97 54.25 2.03 16.00
C ARG A 97 53.08 2.18 15.01
N PHE A 98 53.04 3.27 14.24
CA PHE A 98 52.00 3.55 13.25
C PHE A 98 52.26 2.73 11.97
N ASN A 99 51.46 1.69 11.74
CA ASN A 99 51.67 0.65 10.72
C ASN A 99 50.48 0.56 9.74
N ASP A 100 50.39 -0.52 8.93
CA ASP A 100 49.28 -0.69 7.98
C ASP A 100 47.89 -0.83 8.66
N ASP A 101 47.82 -1.33 9.91
CA ASP A 101 46.56 -1.46 10.67
C ASP A 101 45.93 -0.09 11.01
N ALA A 102 46.77 0.95 11.12
CA ALA A 102 46.34 2.30 11.46
C ALA A 102 45.74 3.08 10.28
N LEU A 103 45.85 2.56 9.05
CA LEU A 103 45.23 3.13 7.85
C LEU A 103 43.79 2.58 7.65
N PRO A 104 42.85 3.33 7.06
CA PRO A 104 42.99 4.71 6.60
C PRO A 104 43.00 5.73 7.75
N ILE A 105 43.61 6.88 7.49
CA ILE A 105 43.56 8.07 8.36
C ILE A 105 42.64 9.15 7.82
N LYS A 106 42.15 10.00 8.73
CA LYS A 106 41.43 11.24 8.42
C LYS A 106 42.05 12.41 9.19
N ILE A 107 42.21 13.54 8.52
CA ILE A 107 42.66 14.80 9.12
C ILE A 107 41.42 15.52 9.67
N VAL A 108 41.50 16.00 10.92
CA VAL A 108 40.43 16.74 11.59
C VAL A 108 41.02 18.02 12.20
N HIS A 109 40.35 19.14 12.02
CA HIS A 109 40.72 20.42 12.63
C HIS A 109 39.83 20.68 13.85
N ASP A 110 40.45 20.71 15.03
CA ASP A 110 39.81 20.98 16.32
C ASP A 110 40.30 22.36 16.81
N GLY A 111 39.52 23.39 16.50
CA GLY A 111 39.90 24.79 16.70
C GLY A 111 41.21 25.12 15.96
N ALA A 112 42.26 25.42 16.72
CA ALA A 112 43.60 25.75 16.21
C ALA A 112 44.54 24.53 16.08
N LYS A 113 44.07 23.30 16.31
CA LYS A 113 44.89 22.08 16.25
C LYS A 113 44.44 21.15 15.12
N THR A 114 45.40 20.72 14.31
CA THR A 114 45.19 19.65 13.31
C THR A 114 45.55 18.30 13.95
N VAL A 115 44.58 17.38 14.02
CA VAL A 115 44.71 16.04 14.60
C VAL A 115 44.47 15.01 13.51
N VAL A 116 45.31 13.97 13.48
CA VAL A 116 45.12 12.81 12.59
C VAL A 116 44.47 11.68 13.37
N ILE A 117 43.41 11.08 12.80
CA ILE A 117 42.65 9.99 13.41
C ILE A 117 42.73 8.76 12.52
N SER A 118 43.13 7.61 13.08
CA SER A 118 43.00 6.30 12.43
C SER A 118 41.54 5.87 12.41
N LEU A 119 40.98 5.59 11.24
CA LEU A 119 39.58 5.18 11.11
C LEU A 119 39.34 3.72 11.51
N ASN A 120 40.32 2.84 11.30
CA ASN A 120 40.23 1.42 11.66
C ASN A 120 40.43 1.15 13.16
N THR A 121 41.27 1.95 13.83
CA THR A 121 41.56 1.76 15.28
C THR A 121 40.89 2.79 16.18
N HIS A 122 40.27 3.82 15.59
CA HIS A 122 39.76 5.03 16.25
C HIS A 122 40.81 5.81 17.07
N THR A 123 42.10 5.51 16.90
CA THR A 123 43.21 6.15 17.64
C THR A 123 43.48 7.57 17.12
N ARG A 124 43.70 8.51 18.03
CA ARG A 124 44.19 9.87 17.73
C ARG A 124 45.72 9.89 17.77
N HIS A 125 46.34 10.49 16.76
CA HIS A 125 47.80 10.53 16.60
C HIS A 125 48.30 11.98 16.58
N GLU A 126 48.63 12.52 17.76
CA GLU A 126 49.04 13.93 17.91
C GLU A 126 50.42 14.24 17.32
N PHE A 127 51.30 13.24 17.14
CA PHE A 127 52.65 13.44 16.60
C PHE A 127 52.65 14.01 15.16
N PHE A 128 51.57 13.79 14.40
CA PHE A 128 51.41 14.40 13.07
C PHE A 128 51.32 15.93 13.10
N SER A 129 51.10 16.55 14.27
CA SER A 129 51.21 18.02 14.43
C SER A 129 52.61 18.56 14.10
N GLN A 130 53.64 17.72 14.23
CA GLN A 130 55.04 18.06 13.92
C GLN A 130 55.38 17.99 12.43
N TRP A 131 54.51 17.41 11.60
CA TRP A 131 54.65 17.41 10.15
C TRP A 131 54.18 18.75 9.58
N ASP A 132 54.60 19.11 8.36
CA ASP A 132 53.94 20.20 7.65
C ASP A 132 52.56 19.79 7.10
N MET A 133 51.86 20.75 6.48
CA MET A 133 50.51 20.52 5.98
C MET A 133 50.49 19.68 4.69
N ASN A 134 51.41 19.93 3.76
CA ASN A 134 51.45 19.24 2.48
C ASN A 134 51.78 17.75 2.68
N ASP A 135 52.71 17.44 3.58
CA ASP A 135 53.10 16.06 3.89
C ASP A 135 51.94 15.25 4.49
N ARG A 136 51.11 15.88 5.35
CA ARG A 136 49.87 15.27 5.87
C ARG A 136 48.84 15.06 4.77
N ASP A 137 48.61 16.07 3.94
CA ASP A 137 47.59 16.03 2.89
C ASP A 137 47.97 15.03 1.78
N LEU A 138 49.26 14.92 1.42
CA LEU A 138 49.78 13.90 0.50
C LEU A 138 49.59 12.48 1.03
N LEU A 139 49.89 12.23 2.31
CA LEU A 139 49.64 10.94 2.97
C LEU A 139 48.14 10.61 2.95
N SER A 140 47.30 11.58 3.33
CA SER A 140 45.84 11.45 3.41
C SER A 140 45.17 11.25 2.04
N LEU A 141 45.75 11.78 0.95
CA LEU A 141 45.24 11.64 -0.42
C LEU A 141 45.71 10.35 -1.10
N LYS A 142 47.00 9.99 -0.95
CA LYS A 142 47.61 8.86 -1.65
C LYS A 142 47.24 7.50 -1.07
N GLN A 143 46.95 7.42 0.24
CA GLN A 143 46.62 6.16 0.94
C GLN A 143 45.56 5.31 0.22
N TRP A 144 44.53 5.95 -0.34
CA TRP A 144 43.36 5.28 -0.91
C TRP A 144 43.67 4.40 -2.12
N GLU A 145 44.81 4.61 -2.78
CA GLU A 145 45.26 3.78 -3.91
C GLU A 145 45.73 2.38 -3.49
N LEU A 146 46.30 2.23 -2.28
CA LEU A 146 46.87 0.96 -1.79
C LEU A 146 45.96 0.25 -0.77
N LEU A 147 44.84 0.86 -0.42
CA LEU A 147 43.88 0.36 0.56
C LEU A 147 42.71 -0.41 -0.05
N ALA A 148 42.69 -0.62 -1.38
CA ALA A 148 41.60 -1.34 -2.05
C ALA A 148 41.41 -2.75 -1.44
N PRO A 149 40.18 -3.11 -1.03
CA PRO A 149 39.92 -4.28 -0.19
C PRO A 149 40.03 -5.60 -0.96
N LYS A 150 40.30 -6.70 -0.24
CA LYS A 150 40.10 -8.07 -0.72
C LYS A 150 38.93 -8.71 0.04
N PHE A 151 37.92 -9.17 -0.68
CA PHE A 151 36.71 -9.76 -0.10
C PHE A 151 36.83 -11.29 0.03
N GLY A 152 36.13 -11.86 1.02
CA GLY A 152 35.95 -13.30 1.20
C GLY A 152 37.06 -14.06 1.94
N ASP A 153 38.16 -13.40 2.29
CA ASP A 153 39.38 -14.03 2.87
C ASP A 153 39.26 -14.30 4.38
N LYS A 154 39.06 -13.25 5.19
CA LYS A 154 39.03 -13.34 6.68
C LYS A 154 37.78 -12.76 7.32
N SER A 155 37.24 -11.67 6.77
CA SER A 155 36.04 -11.00 7.25
C SER A 155 34.89 -11.19 6.27
N PHE A 156 33.67 -11.34 6.79
CA PHE A 156 32.46 -11.23 5.97
C PHE A 156 31.97 -9.77 5.91
N HIS A 157 31.89 -9.12 7.08
CA HIS A 157 31.51 -7.72 7.22
C HIS A 157 32.71 -6.76 7.06
N PHE A 158 32.48 -5.65 6.36
CA PHE A 158 33.43 -4.54 6.19
C PHE A 158 32.73 -3.18 6.37
N SER A 159 33.48 -2.17 6.76
CA SER A 159 33.01 -0.78 6.75
C SER A 159 34.11 0.12 6.19
N PHE A 160 33.73 1.04 5.30
CA PHE A 160 34.64 1.86 4.51
C PHE A 160 34.24 3.34 4.59
N ASP A 161 35.23 4.24 4.64
CA ASP A 161 35.01 5.68 4.40
C ASP A 161 34.60 5.92 2.94
N ALA A 162 33.91 7.02 2.65
CA ALA A 162 33.41 7.35 1.32
C ALA A 162 34.51 7.55 0.26
N ASP A 163 35.74 7.88 0.68
CA ASP A 163 36.90 8.00 -0.21
C ASP A 163 37.50 6.65 -0.67
N HIS A 164 37.09 5.55 -0.05
CA HIS A 164 37.70 4.22 -0.24
C HIS A 164 37.49 3.68 -1.67
N ARG A 165 38.57 3.22 -2.31
CA ARG A 165 38.57 2.83 -3.72
C ARG A 165 38.17 1.36 -3.87
N LEU A 166 36.90 1.11 -4.16
CA LEU A 166 36.39 -0.23 -4.44
C LEU A 166 36.96 -0.75 -5.79
N PRO A 167 37.42 -2.02 -5.86
CA PRO A 167 38.19 -2.58 -6.99
C PRO A 167 37.29 -3.07 -8.15
N TYR A 168 36.17 -2.38 -8.38
CA TYR A 168 35.20 -2.69 -9.43
C TYR A 168 35.65 -2.05 -10.74
N LEU A 169 36.02 -2.86 -11.72
CA LEU A 169 36.50 -2.43 -13.03
C LEU A 169 35.34 -1.85 -13.86
N GLU A 170 34.22 -2.55 -13.87
CA GLU A 170 33.01 -2.23 -14.63
C GLU A 170 31.78 -2.48 -13.76
N ARG A 171 30.74 -1.65 -13.95
CA ARG A 171 29.42 -1.79 -13.31
C ARG A 171 28.35 -1.41 -14.34
N GLU A 172 27.29 -2.21 -14.44
CA GLU A 172 26.14 -1.85 -15.27
C GLU A 172 25.36 -0.67 -14.66
N GLU A 173 24.96 0.29 -15.48
CA GLU A 173 24.19 1.47 -15.05
C GLU A 173 22.79 1.10 -14.54
N ARG A 174 22.20 0.05 -15.12
CA ARG A 174 20.87 -0.46 -14.77
C ARG A 174 21.02 -1.66 -13.85
N PRO A 175 20.21 -1.80 -12.79
CA PRO A 175 20.19 -3.02 -11.99
C PRO A 175 19.60 -4.18 -12.81
N ALA A 176 20.23 -5.35 -12.73
CA ALA A 176 19.75 -6.59 -13.32
C ALA A 176 18.52 -7.15 -12.57
N SER A 177 18.28 -6.69 -11.34
CA SER A 177 17.01 -6.88 -10.63
C SER A 177 16.75 -5.72 -9.68
N ASP A 178 15.57 -5.10 -9.76
CA ASP A 178 15.11 -4.11 -8.79
C ASP A 178 14.12 -4.72 -7.80
N GLY A 179 14.55 -4.87 -6.54
CA GLY A 179 13.76 -5.43 -5.44
C GLY A 179 13.24 -4.38 -4.47
N PHE A 180 12.43 -4.80 -3.50
CA PHE A 180 11.98 -3.90 -2.43
C PHE A 180 13.09 -3.57 -1.43
N PHE A 181 13.87 -4.59 -1.03
CA PHE A 181 14.95 -4.45 -0.05
C PHE A 181 16.28 -3.96 -0.66
N GLY A 182 16.41 -3.97 -1.99
CA GLY A 182 17.64 -3.53 -2.67
C GLY A 182 17.64 -3.78 -4.18
N GLU A 183 18.61 -3.18 -4.84
CA GLU A 183 18.91 -3.27 -6.27
C GLU A 183 20.12 -4.20 -6.49
N VAL A 184 20.03 -5.14 -7.43
CA VAL A 184 21.13 -6.06 -7.78
C VAL A 184 21.79 -5.62 -9.07
N PHE A 185 23.06 -5.24 -9.01
CA PHE A 185 23.87 -4.85 -10.16
C PHE A 185 24.82 -5.98 -10.57
N LEU A 186 25.01 -6.19 -11.88
CA LEU A 186 26.16 -6.91 -12.41
C LEU A 186 27.39 -6.00 -12.30
N THR A 187 28.51 -6.56 -11.87
CA THR A 187 29.77 -5.83 -11.67
C THR A 187 30.95 -6.76 -11.92
N ARG A 188 32.07 -6.24 -12.44
CA ARG A 188 33.31 -7.01 -12.64
C ARG A 188 34.40 -6.51 -11.69
N ILE A 189 35.03 -7.43 -10.97
CA ILE A 189 36.08 -7.19 -9.97
C ILE A 189 37.38 -7.85 -10.41
N HIS A 190 38.52 -7.22 -10.15
CA HIS A 190 39.83 -7.82 -10.43
C HIS A 190 40.09 -9.01 -9.49
N LYS A 191 40.52 -10.16 -10.03
CA LYS A 191 40.57 -11.45 -9.31
C LYS A 191 41.37 -11.42 -8.00
N ALA A 192 42.44 -10.62 -7.94
CA ALA A 192 43.26 -10.43 -6.74
C ALA A 192 42.48 -9.91 -5.51
N HIS A 193 41.33 -9.25 -5.73
CA HIS A 193 40.48 -8.67 -4.70
C HIS A 193 39.34 -9.61 -4.25
N LEU A 194 39.37 -10.88 -4.65
CA LEU A 194 38.50 -11.94 -4.14
C LEU A 194 39.35 -13.09 -3.60
N ALA A 195 38.83 -13.85 -2.63
CA ALA A 195 39.41 -15.13 -2.22
C ALA A 195 39.13 -16.24 -3.25
N GLU A 196 40.15 -17.02 -3.61
CA GLU A 196 40.12 -18.05 -4.67
C GLU A 196 39.01 -19.10 -4.46
N THR A 197 38.73 -19.45 -3.20
CA THR A 197 37.69 -20.41 -2.81
C THR A 197 36.26 -19.90 -2.99
N GLN A 198 36.06 -18.65 -3.41
CA GLN A 198 34.74 -18.03 -3.60
C GLN A 198 34.43 -17.67 -5.06
N TRP A 199 35.27 -18.07 -6.03
CA TRP A 199 35.03 -17.80 -7.46
C TRP A 199 34.11 -18.87 -8.07
N HIS A 200 32.82 -18.56 -8.22
CA HIS A 200 31.86 -19.36 -8.98
C HIS A 200 31.15 -18.43 -9.99
N GLY A 201 31.32 -18.66 -11.28
CA GLY A 201 30.80 -17.80 -12.35
C GLY A 201 31.89 -17.40 -13.36
N THR A 202 31.49 -16.64 -14.37
CA THR A 202 32.33 -16.32 -15.54
C THR A 202 33.57 -15.50 -15.17
N VAL A 203 34.75 -16.09 -15.41
CA VAL A 203 36.05 -15.41 -15.38
C VAL A 203 36.37 -14.90 -16.79
N THR A 204 36.94 -13.71 -16.92
CA THR A 204 37.33 -13.13 -18.21
C THR A 204 38.61 -12.33 -18.04
N GLY A 205 39.72 -12.85 -18.58
CA GLY A 205 41.06 -12.35 -18.29
C GLY A 205 41.33 -12.40 -16.78
N ASP A 206 41.77 -11.27 -16.22
CA ASP A 206 42.02 -11.12 -14.78
C ASP A 206 40.80 -10.62 -13.98
N SER A 207 39.60 -10.64 -14.58
CA SER A 207 38.35 -10.19 -13.94
C SER A 207 37.37 -11.33 -13.67
N VAL A 208 36.58 -11.19 -12.59
CA VAL A 208 35.50 -12.10 -12.20
C VAL A 208 34.18 -11.33 -12.18
N THR A 209 33.11 -11.93 -12.71
CA THR A 209 31.77 -11.32 -12.68
C THR A 209 31.07 -11.65 -11.36
N ILE A 210 30.52 -10.62 -10.69
CA ILE A 210 29.84 -10.70 -9.39
C ILE A 210 28.50 -9.98 -9.42
N ALA A 211 27.60 -10.37 -8.53
CA ALA A 211 26.37 -9.64 -8.22
C ALA A 211 26.59 -8.75 -6.98
N VAL A 212 26.18 -7.48 -7.05
CA VAL A 212 26.19 -6.55 -5.89
C VAL A 212 24.75 -6.13 -5.58
N LYS A 213 24.18 -6.64 -4.47
CA LYS A 213 22.86 -6.26 -3.95
C LYS A 213 23.03 -5.04 -3.02
N LYS A 214 22.72 -3.85 -3.52
CA LYS A 214 22.78 -2.56 -2.81
C LYS A 214 21.43 -2.26 -2.13
N ALA A 215 21.43 -1.81 -0.88
CA ALA A 215 20.25 -1.33 -0.18
C ALA A 215 19.69 -0.02 -0.78
N LYS A 216 18.37 0.13 -0.80
CA LYS A 216 17.71 1.39 -1.17
C LYS A 216 17.87 2.44 -0.06
N ASP A 217 18.03 3.72 -0.44
CA ASP A 217 18.38 4.81 0.48
C ASP A 217 17.21 5.24 1.39
N HIS A 218 16.96 4.43 2.41
CA HIS A 218 15.99 4.68 3.48
C HIS A 218 16.63 4.29 4.83
N LYS A 219 16.74 5.24 5.76
CA LYS A 219 17.39 5.01 7.08
C LYS A 219 16.81 3.83 7.86
N GLU A 220 15.53 3.54 7.70
CA GLU A 220 14.88 2.40 8.36
C GLU A 220 15.23 1.05 7.71
N LEU A 221 15.52 0.99 6.40
CA LEU A 221 15.92 -0.24 5.72
C LEU A 221 17.34 -0.69 6.09
N ALA A 222 18.19 0.22 6.57
CA ALA A 222 19.56 -0.08 6.97
C ALA A 222 19.65 -1.20 8.03
N GLN A 223 18.74 -1.22 9.01
CA GLN A 223 18.70 -2.26 10.05
C GLN A 223 18.32 -3.64 9.49
N PHE A 224 17.43 -3.70 8.50
CA PHE A 224 17.05 -4.95 7.83
C PHE A 224 18.19 -5.48 6.98
N PHE A 225 18.97 -4.60 6.34
CA PHE A 225 20.17 -4.99 5.61
C PHE A 225 21.22 -5.61 6.54
N ASP A 226 21.52 -4.97 7.68
CA ASP A 226 22.51 -5.48 8.62
C ASP A 226 22.08 -6.85 9.18
N GLN A 227 20.78 -7.01 9.48
CA GLN A 227 20.20 -8.31 9.87
C GLN A 227 20.25 -9.35 8.74
N GLU A 228 20.02 -8.97 7.48
CA GLU A 228 20.20 -9.85 6.31
C GLU A 228 21.67 -10.27 6.18
N ALA A 229 22.61 -9.38 6.43
CA ALA A 229 24.04 -9.67 6.35
C ALA A 229 24.49 -10.66 7.45
N ASP A 230 24.03 -10.50 8.69
CA ASP A 230 24.24 -11.50 9.76
C ASP A 230 23.64 -12.87 9.41
N ASN A 231 22.40 -12.88 8.91
CA ASN A 231 21.72 -14.11 8.44
C ASN A 231 22.54 -14.80 7.33
N LEU A 232 23.06 -14.03 6.39
CA LEU A 232 23.92 -14.50 5.30
C LEU A 232 25.29 -15.00 5.77
N GLN A 233 25.87 -14.40 6.83
CA GLN A 233 27.09 -14.91 7.45
C GLN A 233 26.87 -16.32 8.02
N LYS A 234 25.75 -16.58 8.71
CA LYS A 234 25.39 -17.93 9.21
C LYS A 234 25.29 -18.95 8.07
N ILE A 235 24.75 -18.56 6.92
CA ILE A 235 24.53 -19.44 5.75
C ILE A 235 25.84 -19.93 5.11
N LYS A 236 26.99 -19.28 5.38
CA LYS A 236 28.31 -19.78 4.95
C LYS A 236 28.72 -21.11 5.63
N VAL A 237 28.08 -21.51 6.73
CA VAL A 237 28.38 -22.76 7.47
C VAL A 237 27.78 -24.01 6.79
N TYR A 238 26.62 -23.88 6.13
CA TYR A 238 25.96 -25.00 5.45
C TYR A 238 26.78 -25.51 4.26
N ARG A 239 26.78 -26.82 4.02
CA ARG A 239 27.64 -27.50 3.03
C ARG A 239 26.97 -27.75 1.67
N SER A 240 25.64 -27.69 1.57
CA SER A 240 24.95 -27.97 0.31
C SER A 240 25.37 -27.01 -0.82
N PRO A 241 25.74 -27.53 -2.01
CA PRO A 241 26.07 -26.71 -3.18
C PRO A 241 24.83 -26.09 -3.86
N HIS A 242 23.62 -26.41 -3.36
CA HIS A 242 22.35 -25.85 -3.81
C HIS A 242 21.86 -24.68 -2.92
N LEU A 243 22.75 -24.07 -2.15
CA LEU A 243 22.52 -22.85 -1.38
C LEU A 243 23.52 -21.78 -1.84
N ILE A 244 23.05 -20.58 -2.22
CA ILE A 244 23.96 -19.50 -2.61
C ILE A 244 24.90 -19.13 -1.47
N LYS A 245 26.19 -18.96 -1.78
CA LYS A 245 27.21 -18.57 -0.79
C LYS A 245 27.57 -17.09 -0.96
N PRO A 246 27.26 -16.23 0.03
CA PRO A 246 27.63 -14.82 -0.04
C PRO A 246 29.15 -14.66 0.14
N ILE A 247 29.72 -13.71 -0.59
CA ILE A 247 31.15 -13.41 -0.57
C ILE A 247 31.45 -12.53 0.65
N ALA A 248 30.87 -11.32 0.67
CA ALA A 248 31.04 -10.32 1.71
C ALA A 248 29.82 -9.40 1.82
N ALA A 249 29.72 -8.67 2.93
CA ALA A 249 28.82 -7.56 3.15
C ALA A 249 29.64 -6.32 3.53
N TYR A 250 29.31 -5.13 2.99
CA TYR A 250 30.01 -3.91 3.33
C TYR A 250 29.11 -2.68 3.41
N SER A 251 29.61 -1.67 4.12
CA SER A 251 29.07 -0.31 4.17
C SER A 251 30.09 0.68 3.60
N ILE A 252 29.64 1.69 2.85
CA ILE A 252 30.48 2.80 2.37
C ILE A 252 29.67 4.09 2.33
N GLY A 253 30.04 5.06 3.17
CA GLY A 253 29.20 6.25 3.41
C GLY A 253 27.80 5.84 3.91
N ASN A 254 26.75 6.21 3.17
CA ASN A 254 25.37 5.76 3.44
C ASN A 254 24.99 4.44 2.72
N GLU A 255 25.81 3.95 1.78
CA GLU A 255 25.48 2.76 1.01
C GLU A 255 25.79 1.48 1.82
N ARG A 256 24.92 0.47 1.68
CA ARG A 256 25.13 -0.89 2.19
C ARG A 256 24.97 -1.89 1.06
N CYS A 257 25.93 -2.81 0.90
CA CYS A 257 26.05 -3.67 -0.28
C CYS A 257 26.49 -5.11 0.07
N LEU A 258 25.79 -6.11 -0.46
CA LEU A 258 26.15 -7.53 -0.37
C LEU A 258 26.78 -7.96 -1.69
N ILE A 259 27.86 -8.74 -1.62
CA ILE A 259 28.53 -9.33 -2.78
C ILE A 259 28.19 -10.82 -2.85
N PHE A 260 27.69 -11.26 -4.01
CA PHE A 260 27.38 -12.66 -4.31
C PHE A 260 28.06 -13.11 -5.62
N PRO A 261 28.24 -14.42 -5.82
CA PRO A 261 28.52 -15.00 -7.13
C PRO A 261 27.44 -14.60 -8.16
N TRP A 262 27.82 -14.32 -9.41
CA TRP A 262 26.86 -13.97 -10.47
C TRP A 262 26.23 -15.23 -11.10
N ALA A 263 24.89 -15.29 -11.10
CA ALA A 263 24.12 -16.38 -11.70
C ALA A 263 23.89 -16.14 -13.21
N ASP A 264 24.86 -16.55 -14.02
CA ASP A 264 24.89 -16.32 -15.47
C ASP A 264 23.75 -17.02 -16.25
N GLY A 265 23.22 -18.13 -15.72
CA GLY A 265 22.01 -18.76 -16.23
C GLY A 265 20.74 -17.92 -16.03
N GLY A 266 20.71 -17.04 -15.03
CA GLY A 266 19.55 -16.29 -14.55
C GLY A 266 18.80 -17.02 -13.42
N ASN A 267 17.49 -16.80 -13.29
CA ASN A 267 16.63 -17.56 -12.37
C ASN A 267 15.83 -18.64 -13.12
N LEU A 268 15.17 -19.53 -12.37
CA LEU A 268 14.45 -20.69 -12.90
C LEU A 268 13.29 -20.29 -13.84
N ASP A 269 12.58 -19.20 -13.56
CA ASP A 269 11.48 -18.74 -14.42
C ASP A 269 12.00 -18.19 -15.76
N ASN A 270 13.06 -17.38 -15.71
CA ASN A 270 13.77 -16.91 -16.89
C ASN A 270 14.36 -18.07 -17.69
N TYR A 271 14.77 -19.17 -17.03
CA TYR A 271 15.25 -20.37 -17.72
C TYR A 271 14.11 -21.14 -18.43
N TRP A 272 12.96 -21.30 -17.78
CA TRP A 272 11.76 -21.84 -18.43
C TRP A 272 11.30 -20.99 -19.63
N ALA A 273 11.44 -19.67 -19.54
CA ALA A 273 11.12 -18.71 -20.61
C ALA A 273 12.14 -18.74 -21.78
N LYS A 274 13.44 -18.79 -21.49
CA LYS A 274 14.53 -18.92 -22.49
C LYS A 274 14.37 -20.17 -23.38
N LEU A 275 13.69 -21.20 -22.87
CA LEU A 275 13.41 -22.44 -23.59
C LEU A 275 12.06 -22.44 -24.34
N LYS A 276 11.35 -21.30 -24.43
CA LYS A 276 10.14 -21.16 -25.26
C LYS A 276 10.46 -21.48 -26.73
N GLY A 277 9.68 -22.37 -27.34
CA GLY A 277 9.90 -22.90 -28.70
C GLY A 277 10.71 -24.21 -28.74
N LEU A 278 11.61 -24.45 -27.78
CA LEU A 278 12.24 -25.76 -27.57
C LEU A 278 11.24 -26.66 -26.81
N ASN A 279 10.34 -27.27 -27.58
CA ASN A 279 9.22 -28.04 -27.07
C ASN A 279 9.69 -29.21 -26.17
N PRO A 280 9.29 -29.30 -24.89
CA PRO A 280 9.62 -30.44 -24.03
C PRO A 280 8.90 -31.74 -24.43
N LYS A 281 7.98 -31.64 -25.40
CA LYS A 281 7.49 -32.77 -26.23
C LYS A 281 8.64 -33.36 -27.04
N GLY A 282 9.37 -34.29 -26.42
CA GLY A 282 10.64 -34.84 -26.93
C GLY A 282 11.89 -34.35 -26.20
N ALA A 283 11.78 -33.85 -24.97
CA ALA A 283 12.95 -33.56 -24.13
C ALA A 283 13.81 -34.82 -23.92
N ASP A 284 15.11 -34.72 -24.19
CA ASP A 284 16.11 -35.75 -23.91
C ASP A 284 16.03 -36.19 -22.44
N THR A 285 15.92 -37.51 -22.21
CA THR A 285 16.04 -38.17 -20.90
C THR A 285 17.14 -37.56 -20.03
N LYS A 286 18.30 -37.22 -20.59
CA LYS A 286 19.42 -36.61 -19.86
C LYS A 286 19.06 -35.24 -19.27
N LYS A 287 18.28 -34.42 -19.99
CA LYS A 287 17.79 -33.11 -19.51
C LYS A 287 16.72 -33.29 -18.44
N VAL A 288 15.79 -34.24 -18.63
CA VAL A 288 14.76 -34.57 -17.64
C VAL A 288 15.41 -35.05 -16.34
N THR A 289 16.28 -36.06 -16.40
CA THR A 289 17.03 -36.58 -15.25
C THR A 289 17.88 -35.50 -14.58
N TRP A 290 18.56 -34.62 -15.34
CA TRP A 290 19.28 -33.48 -14.75
C TRP A 290 18.36 -32.58 -13.91
N PHE A 291 17.21 -32.15 -14.45
CA PHE A 291 16.25 -31.31 -13.72
C PHE A 291 15.79 -31.98 -12.41
N ILE A 292 15.51 -33.29 -12.43
CA ILE A 292 15.12 -34.02 -11.21
C ILE A 292 16.25 -34.07 -10.20
N MET A 293 17.49 -34.34 -10.63
CA MET A 293 18.65 -34.32 -9.73
C MET A 293 18.91 -32.91 -9.14
N GLN A 294 18.64 -31.83 -9.89
CA GLN A 294 18.66 -30.48 -9.32
C GLN A 294 17.60 -30.31 -8.22
N PHE A 295 16.37 -30.81 -8.42
CA PHE A 295 15.32 -30.73 -7.39
C PHE A 295 15.57 -31.63 -6.17
N VAL A 296 16.23 -32.78 -6.34
CA VAL A 296 16.80 -33.56 -5.21
C VAL A 296 17.81 -32.69 -4.44
N GLY A 297 18.71 -32.02 -5.15
CA GLY A 297 19.70 -31.09 -4.59
C GLY A 297 19.08 -29.93 -3.80
N LEU A 298 18.10 -29.24 -4.38
CA LEU A 298 17.33 -28.17 -3.74
C LEU A 298 16.59 -28.68 -2.48
N CYS A 299 16.05 -29.90 -2.50
CA CYS A 299 15.45 -30.51 -1.32
C CYS A 299 16.50 -30.98 -0.29
N SER A 300 17.75 -31.23 -0.70
CA SER A 300 18.87 -31.54 0.20
C SER A 300 19.35 -30.28 0.93
N ALA A 301 19.43 -29.15 0.21
CA ALA A 301 19.59 -27.82 0.78
C ALA A 301 18.47 -27.48 1.78
N LEU A 302 17.21 -27.67 1.41
CA LEU A 302 16.08 -27.39 2.30
C LEU A 302 16.07 -28.30 3.54
N LYS A 303 16.43 -29.58 3.39
CA LYS A 303 16.68 -30.51 4.50
C LYS A 303 17.76 -29.96 5.42
N GLU A 304 18.92 -29.52 4.91
CA GLU A 304 20.02 -29.00 5.73
C GLU A 304 19.60 -27.76 6.54
N LEU A 305 18.92 -26.78 5.91
CA LEU A 305 18.33 -25.63 6.60
C LEU A 305 17.34 -26.06 7.70
N HIS A 306 16.54 -27.10 7.43
CA HIS A 306 15.50 -27.60 8.35
C HIS A 306 16.02 -28.60 9.40
N THR A 307 17.28 -29.06 9.36
CA THR A 307 17.80 -30.06 10.31
C THR A 307 19.13 -29.68 10.98
N SER A 308 19.62 -28.45 10.80
CA SER A 308 20.84 -28.00 11.48
C SER A 308 20.68 -27.99 13.00
N GLU A 309 21.66 -28.55 13.71
CA GLU A 309 21.70 -28.62 15.18
C GLU A 309 21.91 -27.25 15.85
N THR A 310 22.37 -26.24 15.10
CA THR A 310 22.71 -24.92 15.64
C THR A 310 21.51 -23.98 15.72
N GLU A 311 20.74 -23.83 14.63
CA GLU A 311 19.54 -22.96 14.59
C GLU A 311 18.47 -23.52 13.63
N ASN A 312 17.20 -23.42 14.04
CA ASN A 312 16.05 -23.86 13.24
C ASN A 312 15.71 -22.85 12.11
N CYS A 313 16.38 -22.95 10.96
CA CYS A 313 16.16 -22.04 9.83
C CYS A 313 14.89 -22.37 9.01
N ILE A 314 14.23 -21.33 8.48
CA ILE A 314 13.05 -21.37 7.60
C ILE A 314 13.22 -20.27 6.55
N HIS A 315 13.02 -20.58 5.26
CA HIS A 315 13.20 -19.59 4.18
C HIS A 315 12.01 -18.63 4.05
N GLY A 316 10.77 -19.15 4.01
CA GLY A 316 9.54 -18.37 3.97
C GLY A 316 9.28 -17.55 2.69
N ASP A 317 10.10 -17.68 1.65
CA ASP A 317 9.94 -16.97 0.37
C ASP A 317 10.43 -17.78 -0.84
N LEU A 318 10.32 -19.11 -0.78
CA LEU A 318 10.65 -20.00 -1.90
C LEU A 318 9.71 -19.74 -3.08
N LYS A 319 10.30 -19.41 -4.23
CA LYS A 319 9.65 -19.15 -5.52
C LYS A 319 10.66 -19.34 -6.67
N PRO A 320 10.25 -19.59 -7.92
CA PRO A 320 11.17 -19.82 -9.04
C PRO A 320 12.18 -18.68 -9.26
N GLU A 321 11.78 -17.44 -8.96
CA GLU A 321 12.62 -16.24 -9.06
C GLU A 321 13.78 -16.25 -8.04
N ASN A 322 13.63 -16.97 -6.92
CA ASN A 322 14.64 -17.16 -5.87
C ASN A 322 15.44 -18.46 -6.05
N ILE A 323 15.29 -19.17 -7.17
CA ILE A 323 16.12 -20.31 -7.55
C ILE A 323 16.98 -19.89 -8.74
N LEU A 324 18.29 -19.77 -8.53
CA LEU A 324 19.25 -19.24 -9.50
C LEU A 324 20.00 -20.36 -10.20
N LEU A 325 20.30 -20.17 -11.48
CA LEU A 325 21.05 -21.10 -12.33
C LEU A 325 22.47 -20.59 -12.57
N PHE A 326 23.46 -21.40 -12.21
CA PHE A 326 24.87 -21.18 -12.50
C PHE A 326 25.32 -22.21 -13.54
N ASN A 327 25.84 -21.77 -14.68
CA ASN A 327 26.55 -22.68 -15.58
C ASN A 327 27.94 -22.99 -15.00
N GLN A 328 28.48 -24.16 -15.32
CA GLN A 328 29.80 -24.58 -14.86
C GLN A 328 30.64 -25.01 -16.07
N ASP A 329 31.88 -24.52 -16.15
CA ASP A 329 32.77 -24.81 -17.27
C ASP A 329 33.00 -26.31 -17.41
N GLY A 330 32.65 -26.86 -18.57
CA GLY A 330 32.82 -28.29 -18.90
C GLY A 330 31.87 -29.26 -18.17
N SER A 331 30.89 -28.80 -17.40
CA SER A 331 29.97 -29.67 -16.63
C SER A 331 28.51 -29.22 -16.70
N GLN A 332 27.60 -29.98 -16.10
CA GLN A 332 26.17 -29.63 -16.10
C GLN A 332 25.89 -28.53 -15.08
N ALA A 333 25.10 -27.52 -15.49
CA ALA A 333 24.73 -26.38 -14.66
C ALA A 333 24.05 -26.78 -13.33
N ILE A 334 24.05 -25.87 -12.35
CA ILE A 334 23.51 -26.12 -11.00
C ILE A 334 22.46 -25.07 -10.59
N LEU A 335 21.37 -25.52 -9.97
CA LEU A 335 20.36 -24.66 -9.34
C LEU A 335 20.69 -24.42 -7.86
N GLN A 336 20.64 -23.17 -7.42
CA GLN A 336 20.87 -22.75 -6.03
C GLN A 336 19.72 -21.91 -5.47
N ILE A 337 19.34 -22.14 -4.21
CA ILE A 337 18.39 -21.30 -3.47
C ILE A 337 19.09 -19.99 -3.06
N ALA A 338 18.43 -18.86 -3.32
CA ALA A 338 18.91 -17.51 -3.03
C ALA A 338 17.90 -16.68 -2.22
N ASP A 339 18.28 -15.43 -1.87
CA ASP A 339 17.46 -14.47 -1.11
C ASP A 339 16.99 -15.00 0.26
N LEU A 340 17.87 -15.76 0.91
CA LEU A 340 17.73 -16.28 2.28
C LEU A 340 17.92 -15.20 3.37
N GLY A 341 18.17 -13.94 3.00
CA GLY A 341 18.39 -12.84 3.95
C GLY A 341 17.21 -12.59 4.91
N LEU A 342 15.99 -12.87 4.44
CA LEU A 342 14.74 -12.75 5.21
C LEU A 342 14.39 -14.01 6.04
N ALA A 343 15.29 -15.00 6.09
CA ALA A 343 15.06 -16.28 6.77
C ALA A 343 14.84 -16.09 8.29
N ALA A 344 13.92 -16.88 8.85
CA ALA A 344 13.52 -16.76 10.24
C ALA A 344 14.36 -17.66 11.15
N PHE A 345 15.52 -17.17 11.59
CA PHE A 345 16.29 -17.78 12.67
C PHE A 345 15.61 -17.51 14.02
N HIS A 346 14.78 -18.46 14.46
CA HIS A 346 14.01 -18.48 15.72
C HIS A 346 13.13 -17.25 16.06
N VAL A 347 11.82 -17.43 15.79
CA VAL A 347 10.65 -16.90 16.53
C VAL A 347 10.82 -15.59 17.32
N GLU A 348 10.55 -14.46 16.65
CA GLU A 348 9.58 -13.42 17.13
C GLU A 348 9.46 -12.26 16.12
N ALA A 349 10.57 -11.78 15.54
CA ALA A 349 10.59 -10.49 14.82
C ALA A 349 9.83 -10.41 13.48
N ASN A 350 9.65 -11.53 12.77
CA ASN A 350 9.36 -11.51 11.32
C ASN A 350 7.89 -11.17 10.95
N THR A 351 6.96 -11.17 11.91
CA THR A 351 5.60 -10.62 11.72
C THR A 351 5.64 -9.09 11.59
N ASN A 352 6.34 -8.40 12.49
CA ASN A 352 6.47 -6.95 12.45
C ASN A 352 7.20 -6.47 11.17
N MET A 353 8.25 -7.19 10.74
CA MET A 353 9.05 -6.84 9.56
C MET A 353 8.23 -6.69 8.26
N ARG A 354 7.22 -7.55 8.05
CA ARG A 354 6.36 -7.54 6.83
C ARG A 354 5.04 -6.77 7.02
N VAL A 355 4.82 -6.16 8.19
CA VAL A 355 3.72 -5.24 8.48
C VAL A 355 4.22 -3.79 8.41
N ALA A 356 5.29 -3.46 9.12
CA ALA A 356 5.84 -2.10 9.19
C ALA A 356 6.37 -1.56 7.84
N SER A 357 6.80 -2.44 6.94
CA SER A 357 7.41 -2.06 5.65
C SER A 357 6.41 -1.88 4.49
N GLY A 358 5.12 -2.21 4.69
CA GLY A 358 4.02 -1.95 3.75
C GLY A 358 3.99 -2.77 2.45
N VAL A 359 5.14 -3.18 1.89
CA VAL A 359 5.24 -3.87 0.59
C VAL A 359 5.34 -5.39 0.75
N ARG A 360 4.46 -6.14 0.08
CA ARG A 360 4.58 -7.60 -0.05
C ARG A 360 5.62 -7.96 -1.12
N SER A 361 6.90 -7.75 -0.83
CA SER A 361 7.96 -8.34 -1.64
C SER A 361 8.04 -9.84 -1.32
N GLY A 362 7.71 -10.66 -2.31
CA GLY A 362 7.43 -12.08 -2.15
C GLY A 362 6.06 -12.44 -2.74
N THR A 363 6.07 -13.09 -3.89
CA THR A 363 4.89 -13.43 -4.70
C THR A 363 3.90 -14.28 -3.87
N SER A 364 2.77 -13.70 -3.46
CA SER A 364 1.83 -14.32 -2.51
C SER A 364 1.30 -15.69 -2.97
N ARG A 365 1.36 -15.95 -4.27
CA ARG A 365 0.96 -17.18 -4.92
C ARG A 365 1.54 -18.45 -4.29
N TYR A 366 2.79 -18.42 -3.82
CA TYR A 366 3.48 -19.56 -3.20
C TYR A 366 3.21 -19.71 -1.68
N MET A 367 2.33 -18.89 -1.11
CA MET A 367 1.96 -18.91 0.32
C MET A 367 0.91 -20.01 0.61
N PRO A 368 1.05 -20.80 1.69
CA PRO A 368 0.07 -21.81 2.08
C PRO A 368 -1.20 -21.22 2.74
N PRO A 369 -2.33 -21.95 2.72
CA PRO A 369 -3.63 -21.47 3.20
C PRO A 369 -3.68 -21.16 4.69
N GLU A 370 -2.90 -21.87 5.53
CA GLU A 370 -2.88 -21.63 6.99
C GLU A 370 -2.44 -20.22 7.42
N MET A 371 -1.80 -19.46 6.53
CA MET A 371 -1.35 -18.08 6.79
C MET A 371 -2.47 -17.04 6.78
N ASP A 372 -3.64 -17.38 6.21
CA ASP A 372 -4.81 -16.50 6.09
C ASP A 372 -5.76 -16.60 7.30
N GLN A 373 -5.54 -17.57 8.19
CA GLN A 373 -6.54 -18.00 9.20
C GLN A 373 -6.47 -17.26 10.55
N HIS A 374 -5.44 -16.45 10.83
CA HIS A 374 -5.01 -16.16 12.21
C HIS A 374 -4.66 -14.68 12.51
N GLY A 375 -5.36 -13.71 11.92
CA GLY A 375 -5.30 -12.31 12.36
C GLY A 375 -3.94 -11.60 12.32
N GLY A 376 -2.92 -12.21 11.70
CA GLY A 376 -1.56 -11.68 11.59
C GLY A 376 -0.52 -12.25 12.59
N GLU A 377 -0.93 -13.04 13.59
CA GLU A 377 -0.13 -13.21 14.82
C GLU A 377 0.42 -14.63 15.08
N LYS A 378 0.68 -15.43 14.04
CA LYS A 378 1.39 -16.73 14.17
C LYS A 378 2.64 -16.81 13.31
N SER A 379 3.74 -17.23 13.94
CA SER A 379 5.05 -17.42 13.29
C SER A 379 5.00 -18.44 12.15
N ARG A 380 5.69 -18.14 11.05
CA ARG A 380 5.93 -19.08 9.95
C ARG A 380 6.66 -20.33 10.46
N GLY A 381 6.26 -21.50 9.98
CA GLY A 381 6.86 -22.80 10.33
C GLY A 381 7.38 -23.53 9.09
N ARG A 382 8.28 -24.52 9.28
CA ARG A 382 8.92 -25.32 8.21
C ARG A 382 7.98 -25.83 7.11
N ALA A 383 6.74 -26.19 7.47
CA ALA A 383 5.72 -26.63 6.52
C ALA A 383 5.37 -25.59 5.43
N TYR A 384 5.69 -24.31 5.62
CA TYR A 384 5.57 -23.25 4.62
C TYR A 384 6.43 -23.56 3.40
N ASP A 385 7.73 -23.78 3.62
CA ASP A 385 8.70 -24.03 2.55
C ASP A 385 8.36 -25.30 1.74
N ILE A 386 7.76 -26.30 2.40
CA ILE A 386 7.29 -27.54 1.77
C ILE A 386 6.10 -27.30 0.84
N TRP A 387 5.16 -26.43 1.21
CA TRP A 387 4.06 -26.02 0.34
C TRP A 387 4.60 -25.25 -0.87
N SER A 388 5.47 -24.27 -0.64
CA SER A 388 6.08 -23.48 -1.72
C SER A 388 6.88 -24.36 -2.69
N MET A 389 7.64 -25.36 -2.19
CA MET A 389 8.31 -26.36 -3.03
C MET A 389 7.31 -27.23 -3.81
N GLY A 390 6.17 -27.60 -3.22
CA GLY A 390 5.07 -28.29 -3.91
C GLY A 390 4.46 -27.48 -5.05
N CYS A 391 4.29 -26.17 -4.86
CA CYS A 391 3.88 -25.25 -5.92
C CYS A 391 4.90 -25.23 -7.06
N ILE A 392 6.20 -25.07 -6.77
CA ILE A 392 7.28 -25.00 -7.77
C ILE A 392 7.40 -26.32 -8.55
N LEU A 393 7.31 -27.47 -7.87
CA LEU A 393 7.29 -28.80 -8.51
C LEU A 393 6.08 -28.98 -9.44
N LEU A 394 4.92 -28.42 -9.10
CA LEU A 394 3.74 -28.46 -9.97
C LEU A 394 3.91 -27.55 -11.20
N GLU A 395 4.59 -26.41 -11.08
CA GLU A 395 4.92 -25.56 -12.23
C GLU A 395 5.92 -26.23 -13.18
N LEU A 396 6.94 -26.89 -12.62
CA LEU A 396 7.88 -27.72 -13.37
C LEU A 396 7.15 -28.84 -14.14
N LEU A 397 6.16 -29.47 -13.50
CA LEU A 397 5.32 -30.50 -14.12
C LEU A 397 4.46 -29.93 -15.28
N VAL A 398 3.80 -28.79 -15.10
CA VAL A 398 3.05 -28.09 -16.18
C VAL A 398 3.96 -27.73 -17.35
N TRP A 399 5.17 -27.23 -17.05
CA TRP A 399 6.15 -26.85 -18.05
C TRP A 399 6.63 -28.05 -18.88
N PHE A 400 6.96 -29.18 -18.25
CA PHE A 400 7.37 -30.40 -18.97
C PHE A 400 6.25 -31.02 -19.82
N THR A 401 5.04 -31.18 -19.28
CA THR A 401 3.95 -31.92 -19.95
C THR A 401 3.28 -31.09 -21.06
N SER A 402 3.20 -29.77 -20.90
CA SER A 402 2.38 -28.89 -21.73
C SER A 402 3.11 -27.66 -22.28
N GLY A 403 4.33 -27.37 -21.85
CA GLY A 403 5.18 -26.29 -22.38
C GLY A 403 5.00 -24.92 -21.71
N TYR A 404 5.88 -23.98 -22.07
CA TYR A 404 5.96 -22.67 -21.42
C TYR A 404 4.70 -21.80 -21.59
N ASP A 405 4.04 -21.83 -22.74
CA ASP A 405 2.80 -21.07 -22.95
C ASP A 405 1.62 -21.64 -22.14
N ALA A 406 1.62 -22.96 -21.90
CA ALA A 406 0.69 -23.58 -20.95
C ALA A 406 0.99 -23.17 -19.50
N LEU A 407 2.27 -23.15 -19.09
CA LEU A 407 2.69 -22.62 -17.79
C LEU A 407 2.27 -21.15 -17.62
N THR A 408 2.47 -20.32 -18.64
CA THR A 408 2.10 -18.89 -18.62
C THR A 408 0.60 -18.71 -18.37
N ARG A 409 -0.24 -19.48 -19.07
CA ARG A 409 -1.70 -19.47 -18.87
C ARG A 409 -2.12 -20.06 -17.52
N PHE A 410 -1.44 -21.09 -17.05
CA PHE A 410 -1.63 -21.65 -15.71
C PHE A 410 -1.32 -20.61 -14.62
N LYS A 411 -0.19 -19.90 -14.72
CA LYS A 411 0.18 -18.77 -13.84
C LYS A 411 -0.88 -17.67 -13.87
N GLN A 412 -1.36 -17.27 -15.03
CA GLN A 412 -2.42 -16.26 -15.16
C GLN A 412 -3.73 -16.68 -14.46
N ARG A 413 -4.19 -17.93 -14.68
CA ARG A 413 -5.41 -18.46 -14.06
C ARG A 413 -5.30 -18.69 -12.55
N THR A 414 -4.09 -18.93 -12.04
CA THR A 414 -3.79 -19.21 -10.62
C THR A 414 -3.02 -18.07 -9.94
N SER A 415 -3.17 -16.84 -10.46
CA SER A 415 -2.25 -15.71 -10.23
C SER A 415 -2.14 -15.26 -8.78
N ASN A 416 -3.20 -15.40 -7.98
CA ASN A 416 -3.21 -14.95 -6.58
C ASN A 416 -2.63 -16.00 -5.61
N TYR A 417 -3.05 -17.28 -5.74
CA TYR A 417 -2.77 -18.40 -4.83
C TYR A 417 -2.99 -19.76 -5.53
N PHE A 418 -2.30 -20.81 -5.07
CA PHE A 418 -2.60 -22.22 -5.43
C PHE A 418 -3.83 -22.80 -4.70
N TRP A 419 -4.48 -22.01 -3.84
CA TRP A 419 -5.69 -22.36 -3.07
C TRP A 419 -6.75 -21.26 -3.23
N THR A 420 -8.01 -21.55 -2.89
CA THR A 420 -9.07 -20.52 -2.75
C THR A 420 -9.91 -20.78 -1.50
N LYS A 421 -10.72 -19.79 -1.10
CA LYS A 421 -11.60 -19.84 0.07
C LYS A 421 -13.01 -19.36 -0.32
N PRO A 422 -13.92 -20.25 -0.79
CA PRO A 422 -15.17 -19.82 -1.40
C PRO A 422 -16.21 -19.24 -0.43
N VAL A 423 -16.30 -19.80 0.79
CA VAL A 423 -17.25 -19.35 1.84
C VAL A 423 -16.67 -19.50 3.25
N ARG A 424 -16.11 -20.68 3.58
CA ARG A 424 -15.50 -20.96 4.89
C ARG A 424 -14.18 -21.71 4.75
N ASP A 425 -14.21 -22.87 4.10
CA ASP A 425 -13.05 -23.73 3.95
C ASP A 425 -12.07 -23.31 2.86
N TYR A 426 -10.83 -23.76 3.02
CA TYR A 426 -9.77 -23.64 2.03
C TYR A 426 -9.78 -24.89 1.15
N ILE A 427 -9.69 -24.69 -0.16
CA ILE A 427 -9.63 -25.74 -1.17
C ILE A 427 -8.40 -25.52 -2.06
N ILE A 428 -7.92 -26.57 -2.74
CA ILE A 428 -7.01 -26.37 -3.87
C ILE A 428 -7.73 -25.54 -4.94
N HIS A 429 -7.04 -24.57 -5.53
CA HIS A 429 -7.60 -23.66 -6.54
C HIS A 429 -8.16 -24.47 -7.72
N PRO A 430 -9.37 -24.18 -8.25
CA PRO A 430 -10.01 -25.03 -9.27
C PRO A 430 -9.13 -25.36 -10.47
N ASP A 431 -8.46 -24.36 -11.08
CA ASP A 431 -7.52 -24.61 -12.19
C ASP A 431 -6.28 -25.46 -11.83
N VAL A 432 -5.87 -25.48 -10.55
CA VAL A 432 -4.77 -26.33 -10.04
C VAL A 432 -5.25 -27.78 -9.92
N GLU A 433 -6.39 -28.02 -9.27
CA GLU A 433 -6.99 -29.35 -9.16
C GLU A 433 -7.36 -29.90 -10.54
N SER A 434 -7.91 -29.09 -11.44
CA SER A 434 -8.24 -29.50 -12.81
C SER A 434 -7.01 -29.79 -13.68
N TYR A 435 -5.87 -29.10 -13.49
CA TYR A 435 -4.60 -29.53 -14.10
C TYR A 435 -4.10 -30.85 -13.50
N MET A 436 -4.11 -31.00 -12.17
CA MET A 436 -3.68 -32.24 -11.51
C MET A 436 -4.53 -33.44 -11.98
N ARG A 437 -5.85 -33.27 -12.15
CA ARG A 437 -6.75 -34.31 -12.71
C ARG A 437 -6.47 -34.64 -14.17
N LEU A 438 -6.14 -33.63 -14.99
CA LEU A 438 -5.75 -33.87 -16.39
C LEU A 438 -4.44 -34.64 -16.46
N ALA A 439 -3.44 -34.25 -15.67
CA ALA A 439 -2.17 -34.98 -15.55
C ALA A 439 -2.41 -36.42 -15.04
N GLU A 440 -3.26 -36.60 -14.03
CA GLU A 440 -3.60 -37.91 -13.45
C GLU A 440 -4.16 -38.89 -14.49
N GLN A 441 -4.92 -38.39 -15.47
CA GLN A 441 -5.51 -39.15 -16.58
C GLN A 441 -4.61 -39.31 -17.82
N LYS A 442 -3.51 -38.53 -17.93
CA LYS A 442 -2.66 -38.47 -19.13
C LYS A 442 -1.23 -38.98 -18.91
N LEU A 443 -0.81 -39.13 -17.66
CA LEU A 443 0.49 -39.67 -17.29
C LEU A 443 0.40 -41.18 -17.07
N GLU A 444 1.34 -41.92 -17.64
CA GLU A 444 1.41 -43.38 -17.54
C GLU A 444 1.74 -43.84 -16.11
N SER A 445 1.25 -45.02 -15.74
CA SER A 445 1.57 -45.67 -14.46
C SER A 445 3.05 -46.06 -14.41
N ASP A 446 3.68 -45.91 -13.23
CA ASP A 446 5.13 -46.06 -13.04
C ASP A 446 5.99 -45.19 -13.98
N SER A 447 5.58 -43.93 -14.17
CA SER A 447 6.38 -42.88 -14.82
C SER A 447 6.82 -41.80 -13.83
N LEU A 448 7.92 -41.11 -14.14
CA LEU A 448 8.47 -40.00 -13.36
C LEU A 448 7.42 -38.95 -13.00
N PHE A 449 6.70 -38.46 -14.02
CA PHE A 449 5.74 -37.37 -13.84
C PHE A 449 4.54 -37.81 -12.99
N LYS A 450 4.19 -39.11 -13.01
CA LYS A 450 3.16 -39.72 -12.16
C LYS A 450 3.59 -39.77 -10.70
N ASP A 451 4.80 -40.25 -10.41
CA ASP A 451 5.36 -40.29 -9.04
C ASP A 451 5.52 -38.87 -8.44
N ILE A 452 5.87 -37.87 -9.27
CA ILE A 452 5.93 -36.46 -8.86
C ILE A 452 4.53 -35.90 -8.58
N LEU A 453 3.54 -36.16 -9.45
CA LEU A 453 2.16 -35.71 -9.26
C LEU A 453 1.57 -36.27 -7.95
N GLU A 454 1.77 -37.56 -7.69
CA GLU A 454 1.29 -38.23 -6.48
C GLU A 454 1.97 -37.66 -5.21
N LEU A 455 3.27 -37.37 -5.28
CA LEU A 455 3.99 -36.69 -4.20
C LEU A 455 3.41 -35.29 -3.91
N ILE A 456 3.16 -34.49 -4.95
CA ILE A 456 2.54 -33.17 -4.82
C ILE A 456 1.15 -33.29 -4.17
N ARG A 457 0.29 -34.14 -4.75
CA ARG A 457 -1.12 -34.30 -4.41
C ARG A 457 -1.36 -34.87 -3.01
N THR A 458 -0.48 -35.76 -2.52
CA THR A 458 -0.70 -36.46 -1.23
C THR A 458 0.21 -36.00 -0.09
N LYS A 459 1.25 -35.21 -0.35
CA LYS A 459 2.26 -34.82 0.68
C LYS A 459 2.70 -33.36 0.67
N LEU A 460 2.48 -32.59 -0.40
CA LEU A 460 2.93 -31.18 -0.48
C LEU A 460 1.76 -30.19 -0.48
N LEU A 461 0.87 -30.30 -1.46
CA LEU A 461 -0.33 -29.47 -1.63
C LEU A 461 -1.50 -30.01 -0.80
N VAL A 462 -1.23 -30.20 0.49
CA VAL A 462 -2.16 -30.76 1.49
C VAL A 462 -2.24 -29.87 2.73
N ASN A 463 -3.22 -30.15 3.61
CA ASN A 463 -3.32 -29.55 4.94
C ASN A 463 -1.97 -29.65 5.69
N LYS A 464 -1.60 -28.60 6.41
CA LYS A 464 -0.37 -28.49 7.21
C LYS A 464 -0.06 -29.73 8.08
N ALA A 465 -1.07 -30.35 8.69
CA ALA A 465 -0.90 -31.53 9.54
C ALA A 465 -0.50 -32.80 8.75
N ASN A 466 -0.91 -32.89 7.48
CA ASN A 466 -0.62 -34.02 6.59
C ASN A 466 0.61 -33.77 5.69
N ARG A 467 1.26 -32.61 5.82
CA ARG A 467 2.35 -32.16 4.96
C ARG A 467 3.69 -32.73 5.44
N ILE A 468 4.44 -33.30 4.51
CA ILE A 468 5.71 -34.01 4.79
C ILE A 468 6.83 -33.06 5.28
N ILE A 469 7.82 -33.57 6.00
CA ILE A 469 9.01 -32.79 6.41
C ILE A 469 10.13 -32.84 5.35
N ALA A 470 11.01 -31.83 5.31
CA ALA A 470 12.07 -31.71 4.30
C ALA A 470 12.99 -32.95 4.19
N ARG A 471 13.31 -33.60 5.31
CA ARG A 471 14.10 -34.84 5.37
C ARG A 471 13.45 -35.99 4.58
N GLU A 472 12.13 -36.12 4.68
CA GLU A 472 11.38 -37.19 4.03
C GLU A 472 11.00 -36.83 2.59
N LEU A 473 10.77 -35.55 2.31
CA LEU A 473 10.67 -35.02 0.94
C LEU A 473 11.94 -35.33 0.15
N HIS A 474 13.12 -35.02 0.72
CA HIS A 474 14.41 -35.40 0.15
C HIS A 474 14.46 -36.91 -0.14
N SER A 475 14.20 -37.76 0.84
CA SER A 475 14.29 -39.22 0.66
C SER A 475 13.29 -39.79 -0.37
N LYS A 476 12.13 -39.14 -0.56
CA LYS A 476 11.18 -39.51 -1.63
C LYS A 476 11.66 -39.06 -3.01
N LEU A 477 12.12 -37.82 -3.16
CA LEU A 477 12.65 -37.32 -4.44
C LEU A 477 13.97 -37.98 -4.83
N GLU A 478 14.82 -38.32 -3.86
CA GLU A 478 16.06 -39.09 -4.04
C GLU A 478 15.77 -40.46 -4.66
N LYS A 479 14.75 -41.19 -4.16
CA LYS A 479 14.30 -42.46 -4.75
C LYS A 479 13.76 -42.29 -6.18
N ILE A 480 13.03 -41.20 -6.45
CA ILE A 480 12.56 -40.85 -7.79
C ILE A 480 13.75 -40.55 -8.72
N GLY A 481 14.74 -39.78 -8.27
CA GLY A 481 15.98 -39.49 -9.00
C GLY A 481 16.78 -40.76 -9.31
N CYS A 482 16.90 -41.69 -8.35
CA CYS A 482 17.50 -42.99 -8.60
C CYS A 482 16.73 -43.83 -9.64
N LYS A 483 15.39 -43.77 -9.68
CA LYS A 483 14.63 -44.36 -10.82
C LYS A 483 15.00 -43.68 -12.15
N CYS A 484 15.05 -42.34 -12.21
CA CYS A 484 15.42 -41.58 -13.43
C CYS A 484 16.82 -41.89 -13.96
N GLN A 485 17.78 -42.19 -13.08
CA GLN A 485 19.15 -42.53 -13.47
C GLN A 485 19.27 -43.97 -13.99
N ASN A 486 18.48 -44.90 -13.45
CA ASN A 486 18.58 -46.33 -13.76
C ASN A 486 17.60 -46.82 -14.83
N SER A 487 16.52 -46.08 -15.12
CA SER A 487 15.49 -46.47 -16.09
C SER A 487 15.18 -45.35 -17.09
N PRO A 488 15.65 -45.43 -18.35
CA PRO A 488 15.33 -44.45 -19.38
C PRO A 488 13.82 -44.37 -19.69
N SER A 489 13.11 -45.50 -19.66
CA SER A 489 11.65 -45.54 -19.90
C SER A 489 10.84 -44.83 -18.82
N TYR A 490 11.30 -44.85 -17.56
CA TYR A 490 10.67 -44.10 -16.46
C TYR A 490 10.64 -42.57 -16.72
N THR A 491 11.55 -42.06 -17.56
CA THR A 491 11.62 -40.65 -17.97
C THR A 491 10.90 -40.33 -19.29
N ALA A 492 10.17 -41.29 -19.88
CA ALA A 492 9.48 -41.11 -21.15
C ALA A 492 8.47 -39.94 -21.08
N SER A 493 8.47 -39.10 -22.12
CA SER A 493 7.79 -37.80 -22.08
C SER A 493 6.30 -37.89 -22.43
N ALA A 494 5.49 -38.24 -21.43
CA ALA A 494 4.02 -38.23 -21.50
C ALA A 494 3.48 -36.78 -21.58
N THR A 495 3.50 -36.20 -22.79
CA THR A 495 3.04 -34.82 -23.04
C THR A 495 1.61 -34.72 -23.52
N PHE A 496 0.91 -33.67 -23.10
CA PHE A 496 -0.49 -33.44 -23.43
C PHE A 496 -0.79 -31.93 -23.51
N THR A 497 -1.81 -31.57 -24.29
CA THR A 497 -2.22 -30.17 -24.46
C THR A 497 -3.07 -29.72 -23.26
N TYR A 498 -2.64 -28.68 -22.55
CA TYR A 498 -3.44 -28.00 -21.55
C TYR A 498 -4.41 -27.01 -22.22
N PRO A 499 -5.75 -27.11 -22.00
CA PRO A 499 -6.75 -26.34 -22.76
C PRO A 499 -6.61 -24.82 -22.69
N ASP A 500 -6.79 -24.16 -23.84
CA ASP A 500 -6.76 -22.69 -23.97
C ASP A 500 -7.95 -21.98 -23.29
N THR A 501 -9.11 -22.65 -23.24
CA THR A 501 -10.29 -22.24 -22.46
C THR A 501 -10.19 -22.68 -21.00
N LYS A 502 -10.99 -22.05 -20.11
CA LYS A 502 -11.22 -22.61 -18.77
C LYS A 502 -11.94 -23.96 -18.91
N ILE A 503 -11.51 -24.95 -18.14
CA ILE A 503 -12.16 -26.25 -18.06
C ILE A 503 -13.54 -26.07 -17.39
N ASP A 504 -14.60 -26.60 -18.00
CA ASP A 504 -15.96 -26.46 -17.48
C ASP A 504 -16.17 -27.32 -16.21
N ASN A 505 -16.10 -26.66 -15.06
CA ASN A 505 -16.25 -27.30 -13.76
C ASN A 505 -17.69 -27.80 -13.49
N ARG A 506 -18.69 -27.48 -14.34
CA ARG A 506 -20.08 -27.97 -14.22
C ARG A 506 -20.22 -29.50 -14.38
N LYS A 507 -19.16 -30.19 -14.84
CA LYS A 507 -19.11 -31.66 -14.98
C LYS A 507 -18.05 -32.32 -14.08
N THR A 508 -17.46 -31.60 -13.14
CA THR A 508 -16.35 -32.12 -12.30
C THR A 508 -16.77 -32.36 -10.84
N PRO A 509 -16.26 -33.41 -10.17
CA PRO A 509 -16.46 -33.61 -8.73
C PRO A 509 -15.81 -32.47 -7.92
N PRO A 510 -16.23 -32.22 -6.67
CA PRO A 510 -15.78 -31.07 -5.89
C PRO A 510 -14.24 -31.01 -5.75
N PRO A 511 -13.67 -29.79 -5.62
CA PRO A 511 -12.23 -29.61 -5.42
C PRO A 511 -11.78 -30.15 -4.06
N THR A 512 -10.52 -30.60 -3.98
CA THR A 512 -9.96 -31.24 -2.78
C THR A 512 -9.94 -30.24 -1.61
N ALA A 513 -10.67 -30.57 -0.54
CA ALA A 513 -10.71 -29.77 0.69
C ALA A 513 -9.37 -29.85 1.44
N LEU A 514 -8.88 -28.70 1.90
CA LEU A 514 -7.65 -28.58 2.69
C LEU A 514 -7.95 -28.50 4.19
N ILE A 515 -9.18 -28.74 4.61
CA ILE A 515 -9.64 -28.80 6.01
C ILE A 515 -10.46 -30.08 6.24
N SER A 516 -10.32 -30.66 7.43
CA SER A 516 -11.39 -31.38 8.12
C SER A 516 -11.43 -30.85 9.55
N PRO A 517 -12.61 -30.55 10.12
CA PRO A 517 -12.74 -29.95 11.46
C PRO A 517 -12.65 -31.01 12.58
N ASN A 518 -11.67 -31.91 12.51
CA ASN A 518 -11.48 -32.97 13.51
C ASN A 518 -10.66 -32.46 14.71
N LEU A 519 -11.34 -31.72 15.59
CA LEU A 519 -11.11 -31.87 17.02
C LEU A 519 -11.84 -33.16 17.44
N GLU A 520 -11.13 -34.30 17.39
CA GLU A 520 -11.67 -35.57 17.86
C GLU A 520 -11.81 -35.56 19.39
N VAL A 521 -12.95 -35.10 19.86
CA VAL A 521 -13.51 -35.56 21.14
C VAL A 521 -14.05 -36.98 20.90
N PRO A 522 -13.69 -38.00 21.70
CA PRO A 522 -14.04 -39.38 21.38
C PRO A 522 -15.56 -39.69 21.33
N GLY A 523 -16.07 -39.91 20.12
CA GLY A 523 -17.19 -40.82 19.86
C GLY A 523 -18.57 -40.21 19.57
N GLN A 524 -18.97 -40.20 18.30
CA GLN A 524 -20.32 -40.57 17.84
C GLN A 524 -20.31 -40.92 16.33
N GLN A 525 -21.34 -41.59 15.82
CA GLN A 525 -21.35 -42.24 14.49
C GLN A 525 -22.32 -41.61 13.48
N SER A 526 -22.16 -42.01 12.20
CA SER A 526 -22.85 -41.53 10.99
C SER A 526 -24.20 -42.19 10.68
N VAL A 527 -25.00 -41.60 9.78
CA VAL A 527 -25.90 -42.27 8.81
C VAL A 527 -25.95 -41.45 7.49
N VAL A 528 -26.39 -42.05 6.36
CA VAL A 528 -26.35 -41.54 4.97
C VAL A 528 -27.75 -41.57 4.31
N GLY A 529 -28.03 -40.71 3.31
CA GLY A 529 -29.25 -40.73 2.47
C GLY A 529 -29.10 -39.92 1.15
N THR A 530 -29.89 -40.23 0.09
CA THR A 530 -29.58 -39.80 -1.31
C THR A 530 -30.77 -39.61 -2.28
N LEU A 531 -30.75 -38.50 -3.05
CA LEU A 531 -31.29 -38.31 -4.44
C LEU A 531 -32.82 -38.50 -4.71
N PRO A 532 -33.39 -38.16 -5.91
CA PRO A 532 -32.91 -37.39 -7.09
C PRO A 532 -33.84 -36.19 -7.52
N GLY A 533 -33.57 -35.54 -8.68
CA GLY A 533 -34.42 -34.50 -9.34
C GLY A 533 -35.47 -35.05 -10.34
N PRO A 534 -36.08 -34.26 -11.26
CA PRO A 534 -35.34 -33.55 -12.34
C PRO A 534 -35.93 -32.22 -12.94
N ASN A 535 -35.19 -31.68 -13.92
CA ASN A 535 -35.38 -30.59 -14.93
C ASN A 535 -36.80 -30.21 -15.45
N LEU A 536 -36.94 -28.96 -15.94
CA LEU A 536 -37.08 -28.63 -17.39
C LEU A 536 -36.96 -27.10 -17.70
N ASN A 537 -36.93 -26.73 -18.99
CA ASN A 537 -36.76 -25.36 -19.55
C ASN A 537 -38.15 -24.73 -19.95
N ASP A 538 -38.37 -23.45 -20.33
CA ASP A 538 -37.81 -22.74 -21.50
C ASP A 538 -38.22 -21.23 -21.63
N ALA A 539 -37.44 -20.52 -22.48
CA ALA A 539 -37.56 -19.26 -23.25
C ALA A 539 -38.72 -18.20 -23.19
N ALA A 540 -38.31 -16.93 -23.43
CA ALA A 540 -38.85 -15.91 -24.37
C ALA A 540 -39.72 -14.67 -23.92
N THR A 541 -39.21 -13.45 -24.22
CA THR A 541 -39.80 -12.21 -24.85
C THR A 541 -41.29 -11.83 -24.66
N ASP A 542 -41.76 -10.56 -24.58
CA ASP A 542 -41.21 -9.23 -25.00
C ASP A 542 -41.98 -7.99 -24.42
N GLU A 543 -41.62 -6.76 -24.87
CA GLU A 543 -42.39 -5.48 -25.01
C GLU A 543 -43.09 -4.74 -23.82
N ARG A 544 -42.47 -3.63 -23.35
CA ARG A 544 -42.86 -2.18 -23.50
C ARG A 544 -44.36 -1.81 -23.73
N LEU A 545 -45.03 -0.76 -23.20
CA LEU A 545 -44.82 0.65 -22.73
C LEU A 545 -46.12 1.11 -21.95
N GLU A 546 -46.43 2.34 -21.47
CA GLU A 546 -45.75 3.51 -20.83
C GLU A 546 -46.82 4.58 -20.45
N ILE A 547 -46.65 5.41 -19.39
CA ILE A 547 -47.54 6.54 -19.00
C ILE A 547 -46.74 7.78 -18.51
N VAL A 548 -47.33 8.99 -18.68
CA VAL A 548 -46.69 10.32 -18.72
C VAL A 548 -46.71 11.11 -17.37
N VAL A 549 -45.76 12.04 -17.19
CA VAL A 549 -45.66 13.02 -16.08
C VAL A 549 -46.08 14.44 -16.53
N VAL A 550 -46.73 15.20 -15.64
CA VAL A 550 -47.27 16.56 -15.91
C VAL A 550 -46.38 17.67 -15.30
N ARG A 551 -46.31 18.84 -15.97
CA ARG A 551 -45.75 20.10 -15.45
C ARG A 551 -46.74 21.27 -15.62
N PRO A 552 -46.68 22.27 -14.73
CA PRO A 552 -46.97 23.67 -15.08
C PRO A 552 -45.98 24.67 -14.40
N PRO A 553 -46.04 25.99 -14.69
CA PRO A 553 -46.27 26.65 -15.98
C PRO A 553 -45.21 27.74 -16.30
N ASP A 554 -45.32 28.36 -17.48
CA ASP A 554 -44.49 29.49 -17.94
C ASP A 554 -44.98 30.87 -17.42
N GLU A 555 -44.18 31.93 -17.63
CA GLU A 555 -44.49 33.01 -18.59
C GLU A 555 -43.50 34.21 -18.49
N LEU A 556 -42.85 34.58 -19.60
CA LEU A 556 -43.18 35.80 -20.37
C LEU A 556 -42.28 35.93 -21.64
N ASN A 557 -42.84 36.59 -22.67
CA ASN A 557 -42.35 36.68 -24.06
C ASN A 557 -42.54 38.17 -24.51
N PRO A 558 -42.45 38.61 -25.80
CA PRO A 558 -41.88 38.04 -27.04
C PRO A 558 -40.99 39.05 -27.83
N GLY A 559 -40.59 38.75 -29.09
CA GLY A 559 -40.02 39.82 -29.95
C GLY A 559 -39.43 39.58 -31.35
N SER A 560 -40.08 38.86 -32.30
CA SER A 560 -39.82 38.90 -33.78
C SER A 560 -38.43 38.45 -34.35
N GLY A 561 -38.28 37.98 -35.60
CA GLY A 561 -39.29 37.49 -36.55
C GLY A 561 -38.83 37.43 -38.04
N GLY A 562 -38.70 36.21 -38.62
CA GLY A 562 -38.52 35.96 -40.07
C GLY A 562 -37.07 35.93 -40.60
N THR A 563 -36.71 35.25 -41.71
CA THR A 563 -37.46 34.33 -42.61
C THR A 563 -36.50 33.38 -43.37
N MET A 564 -36.93 32.13 -43.63
CA MET A 564 -36.59 31.17 -44.73
C MET A 564 -35.18 31.22 -45.40
N ASN A 565 -34.51 30.08 -45.65
CA ASN A 565 -35.02 29.02 -46.54
C ASN A 565 -34.32 27.63 -46.41
N ARG A 566 -34.85 26.68 -47.21
CA ARG A 566 -34.45 25.28 -47.57
C ARG A 566 -32.93 25.01 -47.78
N GLU A 567 -32.40 23.76 -47.77
CA GLU A 567 -33.01 22.42 -48.04
C GLU A 567 -32.17 21.20 -47.52
N LEU A 568 -32.77 19.99 -47.60
CA LEU A 568 -32.18 18.62 -47.70
C LEU A 568 -31.43 17.93 -46.52
N VAL A 569 -32.03 16.80 -46.08
CA VAL A 569 -31.44 15.50 -45.62
C VAL A 569 -30.51 15.46 -44.39
N GLY A 570 -30.98 14.79 -43.32
CA GLY A 570 -30.14 14.34 -42.19
C GLY A 570 -30.96 13.89 -40.97
N SER A 571 -31.31 12.60 -40.90
CA SER A 571 -32.24 12.10 -39.87
C SER A 571 -31.60 11.96 -38.48
N THR A 572 -32.08 12.74 -37.50
CA THR A 572 -31.83 12.52 -36.06
C THR A 572 -33.12 12.72 -35.24
N PRO A 573 -33.51 11.77 -34.38
CA PRO A 573 -34.57 11.98 -33.39
C PRO A 573 -33.99 12.15 -31.97
N GLN A 574 -34.15 13.36 -31.44
CA GLN A 574 -34.48 13.69 -30.05
C GLN A 574 -33.86 12.84 -28.91
N SER A 575 -32.83 13.40 -28.28
CA SER A 575 -32.47 13.10 -26.90
C SER A 575 -33.47 13.71 -25.90
N CYS A 576 -34.27 12.87 -25.22
CA CYS A 576 -34.73 13.07 -23.82
C CYS A 576 -35.71 11.95 -23.39
N PHE A 577 -35.25 10.91 -22.67
CA PHE A 577 -36.01 10.17 -21.63
C PHE A 577 -35.17 9.03 -21.01
N THR A 578 -34.29 9.36 -20.05
CA THR A 578 -33.43 8.37 -19.34
C THR A 578 -33.11 8.75 -17.89
N SER A 579 -33.99 9.50 -17.22
CA SER A 579 -33.75 10.07 -15.88
C SER A 579 -33.86 9.12 -14.68
N VAL A 580 -34.22 7.83 -14.87
CA VAL A 580 -34.47 6.87 -13.77
C VAL A 580 -33.53 5.65 -13.78
N LEU A 581 -32.88 5.33 -14.92
CA LEU A 581 -31.97 4.18 -15.03
C LEU A 581 -30.50 4.47 -14.66
N MET A 582 -30.19 5.68 -14.19
CA MET A 582 -28.81 6.07 -13.86
C MET A 582 -28.24 5.48 -12.56
N PHE A 583 -29.06 4.84 -11.72
CA PHE A 583 -28.63 4.32 -10.41
C PHE A 583 -27.85 2.98 -10.45
N GLN A 584 -27.72 2.33 -11.61
CA GLN A 584 -26.94 1.07 -11.75
C GLN A 584 -25.76 1.15 -12.74
N GLN A 585 -25.39 2.35 -13.23
CA GLN A 585 -24.24 2.52 -14.13
C GLN A 585 -23.11 3.43 -13.62
N MET A 586 -23.04 3.67 -12.30
CA MET A 586 -21.85 4.21 -11.62
C MET A 586 -20.67 3.20 -11.53
N GLN A 587 -20.37 2.49 -12.62
CA GLN A 587 -19.15 1.67 -12.74
C GLN A 587 -17.91 2.55 -12.97
N SER A 588 -17.48 3.33 -11.96
CA SER A 588 -16.05 3.73 -11.76
C SER A 588 -15.77 4.72 -10.61
N ASN A 589 -16.34 4.51 -9.42
CA ASN A 589 -15.75 5.03 -8.17
C ASN A 589 -15.29 3.82 -7.32
N SER A 590 -14.06 3.86 -6.80
CA SER A 590 -13.35 2.64 -6.39
C SER A 590 -13.70 2.11 -5.00
N LEU A 591 -14.48 2.88 -4.23
CA LEU A 591 -14.72 2.66 -2.81
C LEU A 591 -16.10 2.12 -2.42
N HIS A 592 -17.04 1.96 -3.36
CA HIS A 592 -18.37 1.43 -3.07
C HIS A 592 -18.38 -0.11 -2.94
N ASP A 593 -17.59 -0.63 -1.99
CA ASP A 593 -17.84 -1.97 -1.46
C ASP A 593 -19.15 -1.93 -0.63
N PRO A 594 -20.01 -2.95 -0.70
CA PRO A 594 -21.23 -2.98 0.10
C PRO A 594 -20.90 -3.05 1.60
N TRP A 595 -21.64 -2.28 2.41
CA TRP A 595 -21.56 -2.36 3.86
C TRP A 595 -22.03 -3.74 4.34
N GLN A 596 -21.20 -4.41 5.13
CA GLN A 596 -21.52 -5.70 5.73
C GLN A 596 -22.17 -5.45 7.10
N SER A 597 -23.44 -5.82 7.22
CA SER A 597 -24.16 -5.88 8.49
C SER A 597 -23.72 -7.12 9.28
N THR A 598 -23.38 -6.94 10.54
CA THR A 598 -23.08 -8.01 11.49
C THR A 598 -23.71 -7.69 12.86
N PRO A 599 -24.52 -8.58 13.46
CA PRO A 599 -24.95 -8.43 14.85
C PRO A 599 -23.76 -8.38 15.83
N ASP A 600 -23.91 -7.66 16.94
CA ASP A 600 -22.94 -7.59 18.04
C ASP A 600 -23.62 -8.02 19.35
N ASP A 601 -24.07 -9.29 19.39
CA ASP A 601 -24.85 -9.87 20.50
C ASP A 601 -24.14 -9.80 21.86
N ASP A 602 -22.80 -9.77 21.86
CA ASP A 602 -21.98 -9.59 23.06
C ASP A 602 -22.11 -8.18 23.63
N PHE A 603 -22.07 -7.15 22.77
CA PHE A 603 -22.38 -5.78 23.18
C PHE A 603 -23.85 -5.64 23.59
N ALA A 604 -24.78 -6.27 22.87
CA ALA A 604 -26.20 -6.19 23.17
C ALA A 604 -26.55 -6.77 24.56
N ARG A 605 -25.99 -7.94 24.92
CA ARG A 605 -26.10 -8.49 26.28
C ARG A 605 -25.58 -7.53 27.35
N SER A 606 -24.36 -7.01 27.17
CA SER A 606 -23.73 -6.05 28.11
C SER A 606 -24.52 -4.73 28.24
N PHE A 607 -25.22 -4.30 27.20
CA PHE A 607 -26.12 -3.14 27.24
C PHE A 607 -27.43 -3.45 27.99
N PHE A 608 -28.09 -4.58 27.67
CA PHE A 608 -29.34 -4.98 28.34
C PHE A 608 -29.13 -5.35 29.82
N GLU A 609 -27.97 -5.87 30.21
CA GLU A 609 -27.58 -6.05 31.62
C GLU A 609 -27.52 -4.74 32.41
N LYS A 610 -27.24 -3.61 31.76
CA LYS A 610 -27.11 -2.28 32.40
C LYS A 610 -28.40 -1.47 32.39
N VAL A 611 -29.18 -1.57 31.32
CA VAL A 611 -30.44 -0.82 31.15
C VAL A 611 -31.66 -1.60 31.65
N GLY A 612 -31.64 -2.93 31.54
CA GLY A 612 -32.80 -3.81 31.70
C GLY A 612 -33.63 -3.87 30.41
N TRP A 613 -33.88 -5.08 29.91
CA TRP A 613 -34.66 -5.28 28.67
C TRP A 613 -36.06 -4.65 28.76
N ASP A 614 -36.72 -4.72 29.92
CA ASP A 614 -38.08 -4.18 30.14
C ASP A 614 -38.23 -2.67 29.88
N ARG A 615 -37.12 -1.91 29.81
CA ARG A 615 -37.13 -0.47 29.46
C ARG A 615 -37.00 -0.16 27.98
N VAL A 616 -36.54 -1.13 27.18
CA VAL A 616 -36.21 -0.97 25.76
C VAL A 616 -36.92 -1.98 24.85
N LYS A 617 -37.55 -3.00 25.44
CA LYS A 617 -38.58 -3.83 24.80
C LYS A 617 -39.72 -2.92 24.32
N PRO A 618 -40.29 -3.15 23.12
CA PRO A 618 -41.58 -2.57 22.74
C PRO A 618 -42.67 -2.89 23.79
N GLU A 619 -43.52 -1.90 24.08
CA GLU A 619 -44.73 -2.09 24.88
C GLU A 619 -45.62 -3.16 24.24
N ASP A 620 -46.11 -4.13 25.02
CA ASP A 620 -47.00 -5.19 24.50
C ASP A 620 -48.33 -4.59 24.05
N HIS A 621 -48.44 -4.26 22.76
CA HIS A 621 -49.69 -3.82 22.15
C HIS A 621 -50.78 -4.89 22.33
N ALA A 622 -51.99 -4.46 22.68
CA ALA A 622 -53.07 -5.30 23.22
C ALA A 622 -53.76 -6.26 22.21
N GLY A 623 -53.05 -6.69 21.16
CA GLY A 623 -53.48 -7.67 20.19
C GLY A 623 -52.31 -8.18 19.36
N SER A 624 -52.32 -9.48 19.04
CA SER A 624 -51.40 -10.06 18.06
C SER A 624 -51.58 -9.40 16.68
N PRO A 625 -50.50 -9.15 15.91
CA PRO A 625 -50.61 -8.54 14.58
C PRO A 625 -51.49 -9.39 13.66
N LYS A 626 -52.18 -8.74 12.72
CA LYS A 626 -53.01 -9.45 11.73
C LYS A 626 -52.10 -10.10 10.69
N LEU A 627 -52.23 -11.42 10.54
CA LEU A 627 -51.42 -12.23 9.64
C LEU A 627 -52.35 -13.08 8.74
N CYS A 628 -52.00 -13.21 7.46
CA CYS A 628 -52.66 -14.19 6.58
C CYS A 628 -52.23 -15.62 6.95
N SER A 629 -52.94 -16.62 6.42
CA SER A 629 -52.66 -18.06 6.66
C SER A 629 -51.17 -18.42 6.49
N HIS A 630 -50.52 -17.93 5.43
CA HIS A 630 -49.11 -18.21 5.15
C HIS A 630 -48.15 -17.54 6.15
N CYS A 631 -48.50 -16.35 6.67
CA CYS A 631 -47.70 -15.64 7.65
C CYS A 631 -47.99 -16.09 9.09
N SER A 632 -49.10 -16.78 9.34
CA SER A 632 -49.44 -17.32 10.68
C SER A 632 -48.81 -18.68 10.94
N THR A 633 -48.47 -19.45 9.90
CA THR A 633 -47.77 -20.74 10.01
C THR A 633 -46.26 -20.57 10.21
N ILE A 634 -45.85 -19.83 11.25
CA ILE A 634 -44.43 -19.66 11.62
C ILE A 634 -43.95 -20.94 12.34
N ASP A 635 -43.50 -21.92 11.56
CA ASP A 635 -42.81 -23.10 12.11
C ASP A 635 -41.38 -22.73 12.55
N SER A 636 -40.82 -23.61 13.37
CA SER A 636 -39.43 -23.69 13.82
C SER A 636 -38.34 -23.63 12.72
N SER A 637 -38.71 -23.61 11.43
CA SER A 637 -37.82 -23.48 10.27
C SER A 637 -37.22 -22.08 10.08
N ALA A 638 -37.81 -21.04 10.69
CA ALA A 638 -37.39 -19.63 10.65
C ALA A 638 -37.51 -18.90 9.29
N GLU A 639 -38.19 -19.48 8.28
CA GLU A 639 -38.58 -18.75 7.07
C GLU A 639 -39.94 -18.06 7.28
N LEU A 640 -39.92 -16.78 7.67
CA LEU A 640 -41.11 -16.00 8.02
C LEU A 640 -42.04 -15.66 6.85
N LEU A 641 -41.55 -15.77 5.61
CA LEU A 641 -42.27 -15.43 4.37
C LEU A 641 -41.87 -16.40 3.25
N PRO A 642 -42.69 -16.58 2.20
CA PRO A 642 -42.32 -17.38 1.04
C PRO A 642 -41.10 -16.79 0.33
N ARG A 643 -40.14 -17.65 -0.04
CA ARG A 643 -38.94 -17.24 -0.79
C ARG A 643 -39.31 -16.58 -2.11
N ASP A 644 -40.11 -17.23 -2.95
CA ASP A 644 -40.60 -16.62 -4.19
C ASP A 644 -41.93 -15.91 -3.92
N CYS A 645 -41.96 -14.61 -4.21
CA CYS A 645 -43.07 -13.72 -3.89
C CYS A 645 -43.52 -12.97 -5.14
N ASP A 646 -44.82 -13.05 -5.46
CA ASP A 646 -45.45 -12.22 -6.48
C ASP A 646 -45.97 -10.93 -5.82
N LEU A 647 -45.53 -9.76 -6.30
CA LEU A 647 -45.96 -8.48 -5.71
C LEU A 647 -47.48 -8.25 -5.84
N SER A 648 -48.15 -8.90 -6.80
CA SER A 648 -49.61 -8.79 -7.01
C SER A 648 -50.38 -9.55 -5.92
N GLU A 649 -49.88 -10.74 -5.56
CA GLU A 649 -50.40 -11.57 -4.48
C GLU A 649 -50.06 -10.96 -3.10
N LEU A 650 -48.86 -10.38 -2.96
CA LEU A 650 -48.43 -9.64 -1.78
C LEU A 650 -49.29 -8.38 -1.56
N GLN A 651 -49.56 -7.62 -2.62
CA GLN A 651 -50.44 -6.45 -2.57
C GLN A 651 -51.87 -6.85 -2.19
N SER A 652 -52.41 -7.92 -2.75
CA SER A 652 -53.71 -8.47 -2.37
C SER A 652 -53.73 -8.91 -0.89
N SER A 653 -52.62 -9.48 -0.40
CA SER A 653 -52.48 -9.92 0.99
C SER A 653 -52.31 -8.75 1.98
N SER A 654 -51.68 -7.65 1.57
CA SER A 654 -51.35 -6.50 2.43
C SER A 654 -52.57 -5.88 3.13
N PHE A 655 -53.74 -5.90 2.49
CA PHE A 655 -55.00 -5.43 3.09
C PHE A 655 -55.48 -6.25 4.31
N THR A 656 -54.88 -7.42 4.57
CA THR A 656 -55.27 -8.34 5.66
C THR A 656 -54.10 -8.86 6.49
N CYS A 657 -52.85 -8.62 6.06
CA CYS A 657 -51.63 -9.10 6.71
C CYS A 657 -50.60 -7.98 6.86
N GLU A 658 -50.32 -7.60 8.10
CA GLU A 658 -49.39 -6.52 8.45
C GLU A 658 -47.93 -6.84 8.08
N LEU A 659 -47.54 -8.12 8.09
CA LEU A 659 -46.21 -8.53 7.63
C LEU A 659 -46.07 -8.41 6.11
N CYS A 660 -47.14 -8.71 5.35
CA CYS A 660 -47.17 -8.49 3.90
C CYS A 660 -47.18 -7.00 3.55
N GLU A 661 -47.93 -6.19 4.30
CA GLU A 661 -47.94 -4.72 4.19
C GLU A 661 -46.54 -4.14 4.46
N LEU A 662 -45.91 -4.53 5.58
CA LEU A 662 -44.58 -4.07 5.95
C LEU A 662 -43.53 -4.40 4.87
N LEU A 663 -43.52 -5.64 4.35
CA LEU A 663 -42.62 -6.01 3.24
C LEU A 663 -42.93 -5.19 1.97
N LEU A 664 -44.20 -5.06 1.59
CA LEU A 664 -44.62 -4.36 0.38
C LEU A 664 -44.18 -2.89 0.39
N ASP A 665 -44.24 -2.21 1.53
CA ASP A 665 -43.77 -0.83 1.66
C ASP A 665 -42.26 -0.72 1.52
N ARG A 666 -41.48 -1.67 2.04
CA ARG A 666 -40.03 -1.71 1.80
C ARG A 666 -39.70 -1.96 0.33
N LEU A 667 -40.47 -2.82 -0.35
CA LEU A 667 -40.31 -3.10 -1.78
C LEU A 667 -40.63 -1.88 -2.64
N ARG A 668 -41.70 -1.14 -2.31
CA ARG A 668 -42.05 0.13 -2.96
C ARG A 668 -40.93 1.17 -2.83
N GLU A 669 -40.37 1.35 -1.63
CA GLU A 669 -39.23 2.26 -1.40
C GLU A 669 -37.95 1.80 -2.12
N ALA A 670 -37.72 0.48 -2.23
CA ALA A 670 -36.64 -0.09 -3.05
C ALA A 670 -36.90 0.00 -4.57
N GLY A 671 -37.94 0.71 -5.02
CA GLY A 671 -38.28 0.90 -6.43
C GLY A 671 -38.90 -0.32 -7.12
N VAL A 672 -39.32 -1.33 -6.35
CA VAL A 672 -39.92 -2.57 -6.88
C VAL A 672 -41.44 -2.37 -7.00
N GLN A 673 -41.94 -2.33 -8.23
CA GLN A 673 -43.35 -2.16 -8.56
C GLN A 673 -43.97 -3.45 -9.13
N PRO A 674 -45.28 -3.70 -8.94
CA PRO A 674 -46.01 -4.80 -9.57
C PRO A 674 -46.34 -4.52 -11.05
N PRO A 675 -46.67 -5.56 -11.85
CA PRO A 675 -46.56 -6.98 -11.53
C PRO A 675 -45.09 -7.43 -11.65
N ARG A 676 -44.58 -8.07 -10.61
CA ARG A 676 -43.20 -8.55 -10.57
C ARG A 676 -43.07 -9.70 -9.58
N ARG A 677 -42.36 -10.76 -9.96
CA ARG A 677 -41.90 -11.80 -9.05
C ARG A 677 -40.49 -11.49 -8.57
N ILE A 678 -40.24 -11.74 -7.30
CA ILE A 678 -38.93 -11.59 -6.66
C ILE A 678 -38.63 -12.82 -5.81
N THR A 679 -37.34 -13.13 -5.66
CA THR A 679 -36.87 -14.13 -4.70
C THR A 679 -36.27 -13.40 -3.49
N LEU A 680 -36.77 -13.74 -2.30
CA LEU A 680 -36.35 -13.18 -1.02
C LEU A 680 -35.19 -13.99 -0.44
N ARG A 681 -34.11 -13.28 -0.10
CA ARG A 681 -33.03 -13.78 0.75
C ARG A 681 -33.52 -13.77 2.19
N HIS A 682 -33.63 -14.95 2.80
CA HIS A 682 -33.80 -15.09 4.25
C HIS A 682 -32.46 -15.34 4.94
N THR A 683 -32.21 -14.61 6.02
CA THR A 683 -31.14 -14.84 6.98
C THR A 683 -31.72 -14.72 8.39
N GLY A 684 -31.00 -15.20 9.42
CA GLY A 684 -31.47 -15.08 10.80
C GLY A 684 -31.65 -13.64 11.30
N ALA A 685 -30.92 -12.69 10.71
CA ALA A 685 -30.99 -11.27 11.07
C ALA A 685 -31.87 -10.43 10.14
N HIS A 686 -31.99 -10.79 8.86
CA HIS A 686 -32.59 -9.94 7.82
C HIS A 686 -33.37 -10.73 6.76
N ILE A 687 -34.42 -10.11 6.23
CA ILE A 687 -35.09 -10.51 4.97
C ILE A 687 -34.76 -9.44 3.92
N GLY A 688 -34.25 -9.85 2.77
CA GLY A 688 -33.84 -8.96 1.68
C GLY A 688 -34.20 -9.50 0.29
N ILE A 689 -33.86 -8.77 -0.77
CA ILE A 689 -33.97 -9.27 -2.15
C ILE A 689 -32.72 -10.10 -2.47
N GLU A 690 -32.84 -11.27 -3.12
CA GLU A 690 -31.66 -12.02 -3.54
C GLU A 690 -30.80 -11.22 -4.53
N GLY A 691 -29.49 -11.13 -4.26
CA GLY A 691 -28.56 -10.21 -4.94
C GLY A 691 -28.76 -8.71 -4.64
N GLY A 692 -29.79 -8.33 -3.88
CA GLY A 692 -30.16 -6.95 -3.55
C GLY A 692 -30.11 -6.60 -2.05
N PRO A 693 -30.66 -5.44 -1.65
CA PRO A 693 -30.60 -4.93 -0.28
C PRO A 693 -31.43 -5.77 0.71
N ASP A 694 -31.10 -5.61 1.99
CA ASP A 694 -31.97 -6.04 3.09
C ASP A 694 -33.15 -5.06 3.25
N LEU A 695 -34.34 -5.59 3.54
CA LEU A 695 -35.61 -4.86 3.60
C LEU A 695 -36.17 -4.82 5.03
N LEU A 696 -36.10 -5.96 5.73
CA LEU A 696 -36.57 -6.14 7.10
C LEU A 696 -35.45 -6.70 7.97
N SER A 697 -35.41 -6.29 9.23
CA SER A 697 -34.56 -6.87 10.28
C SER A 697 -35.42 -7.68 11.26
N ILE A 698 -34.85 -8.75 11.78
CA ILE A 698 -35.45 -9.69 12.73
C ILE A 698 -34.58 -9.67 14.00
N TYR A 699 -35.21 -9.50 15.16
CA TYR A 699 -34.56 -9.59 16.47
C TYR A 699 -35.27 -10.61 17.38
N ALA A 700 -34.51 -11.32 18.21
CA ALA A 700 -35.03 -12.19 19.26
C ALA A 700 -35.13 -11.45 20.61
N ASP A 701 -36.09 -11.87 21.44
CA ASP A 701 -36.14 -11.43 22.84
C ASP A 701 -34.94 -11.99 23.66
N PRO A 702 -34.31 -11.21 24.56
CA PRO A 702 -33.24 -11.67 25.47
C PRO A 702 -33.60 -12.84 26.40
N GLY A 703 -34.88 -13.20 26.57
CA GLY A 703 -35.33 -14.43 27.23
C GLY A 703 -35.67 -15.60 26.29
N SER A 704 -35.65 -15.40 24.97
CA SER A 704 -36.12 -16.37 23.98
C SER A 704 -35.14 -17.52 23.71
N SER A 705 -35.66 -18.75 23.62
CA SER A 705 -34.90 -19.92 23.18
C SER A 705 -34.48 -19.89 21.70
N LEU A 706 -34.94 -18.93 20.89
CA LEU A 706 -34.57 -18.78 19.48
C LEU A 706 -33.40 -17.82 19.21
N GLN A 707 -32.66 -17.37 20.23
CA GLN A 707 -31.43 -16.56 20.04
C GLN A 707 -30.37 -17.21 19.13
N GLN A 708 -30.36 -18.54 19.00
CA GLN A 708 -29.48 -19.23 18.05
C GLN A 708 -29.93 -19.10 16.58
N LYS A 709 -31.08 -18.47 16.32
CA LYS A 709 -31.68 -18.29 14.98
C LYS A 709 -31.92 -16.83 14.59
N ALA A 710 -32.11 -15.92 15.56
CA ALA A 710 -32.22 -14.48 15.33
C ALA A 710 -31.43 -13.69 16.38
N PRO A 711 -30.76 -12.58 15.98
CA PRO A 711 -29.85 -11.82 16.84
C PRO A 711 -30.57 -10.99 17.90
N LEU A 712 -29.79 -10.45 18.82
CA LEU A 712 -30.23 -9.40 19.73
C LEU A 712 -30.10 -8.02 19.06
N GLY A 713 -30.98 -7.09 19.45
CA GLY A 713 -30.96 -5.72 18.94
C GLY A 713 -32.09 -4.88 19.51
N ILE A 714 -32.16 -3.62 19.12
CA ILE A 714 -33.18 -2.66 19.58
C ILE A 714 -34.30 -2.55 18.52
N PRO A 715 -35.53 -3.07 18.78
CA PRO A 715 -36.60 -3.03 17.79
C PRO A 715 -37.20 -1.61 17.64
N ARG A 716 -37.45 -0.94 18.77
CA ARG A 716 -37.88 0.47 18.86
C ARG A 716 -36.70 1.32 19.33
N LEU A 717 -36.24 2.23 18.47
CA LEU A 717 -35.09 3.10 18.74
C LEU A 717 -35.28 3.98 19.99
N LEU A 718 -34.20 4.28 20.70
CA LEU A 718 -34.20 4.95 22.01
C LEU A 718 -34.53 6.43 21.85
N GLU A 719 -35.37 7.02 22.70
CA GLU A 719 -35.69 8.45 22.61
C GLU A 719 -34.40 9.30 22.72
N PRO A 720 -34.11 10.23 21.78
CA PRO A 720 -32.90 11.03 21.83
C PRO A 720 -32.83 11.85 23.12
N ALA A 721 -31.62 11.92 23.69
CA ALA A 721 -31.36 12.48 25.02
C ALA A 721 -32.07 11.80 26.22
N SER A 722 -32.67 10.62 26.06
CA SER A 722 -33.09 9.78 27.19
C SER A 722 -31.89 9.23 27.99
N PRO A 723 -32.07 8.83 29.26
CA PRO A 723 -31.03 8.15 30.05
C PRO A 723 -30.52 6.87 29.39
N GLU A 724 -31.40 6.10 28.76
CA GLU A 724 -31.11 4.87 28.04
C GLU A 724 -30.27 5.16 26.77
N HIS A 725 -30.62 6.19 25.99
CA HIS A 725 -29.81 6.67 24.87
C HIS A 725 -28.42 7.15 25.32
N PHE A 726 -28.32 7.95 26.38
CA PHE A 726 -27.01 8.37 26.90
C PHE A 726 -26.19 7.19 27.42
N THR A 727 -26.83 6.19 28.03
CA THR A 727 -26.16 4.94 28.43
C THR A 727 -25.55 4.22 27.22
N LEU A 728 -26.26 4.16 26.09
CA LEU A 728 -25.74 3.55 24.85
C LEU A 728 -24.47 4.27 24.34
N LEU A 729 -24.50 5.60 24.25
CA LEU A 729 -23.34 6.39 23.81
C LEU A 729 -22.14 6.24 24.77
N GLN A 730 -22.40 6.27 26.08
CA GLN A 730 -21.38 6.02 27.10
C GLN A 730 -20.80 4.60 26.99
N GLN A 731 -21.61 3.60 26.60
CA GLN A 731 -21.12 2.24 26.36
C GLN A 731 -20.27 2.11 25.10
N TRP A 732 -20.59 2.81 24.01
CA TRP A 732 -19.70 2.86 22.84
C TRP A 732 -18.36 3.55 23.15
N LEU A 733 -18.39 4.65 23.90
CA LEU A 733 -17.18 5.32 24.42
C LEU A 733 -16.35 4.40 25.33
N GLN A 734 -16.99 3.74 26.30
CA GLN A 734 -16.35 2.82 27.24
C GLN A 734 -15.75 1.59 26.52
N MET A 735 -16.49 1.00 25.58
CA MET A 735 -16.00 -0.10 24.74
C MET A 735 -14.75 0.34 23.98
N CYS A 736 -14.81 1.45 23.25
CA CYS A 736 -13.70 1.98 22.47
C CYS A 736 -12.47 2.31 23.34
N ASP A 737 -12.67 2.90 24.53
CA ASP A 737 -11.59 3.14 25.48
C ASP A 737 -11.04 1.85 26.12
N SER A 738 -11.82 0.76 26.21
CA SER A 738 -11.39 -0.52 26.81
C SER A 738 -10.75 -1.52 25.83
N THR A 739 -11.17 -1.57 24.57
CA THR A 739 -10.74 -2.59 23.59
C THR A 739 -9.90 -2.01 22.44
N HIS A 740 -10.22 -0.82 21.93
CA HIS A 740 -9.61 -0.29 20.71
C HIS A 740 -8.32 0.48 21.02
N SER A 741 -7.21 -0.25 21.19
CA SER A 741 -5.87 0.30 21.47
C SER A 741 -5.46 1.42 20.51
N MET A 742 -5.78 1.31 19.22
CA MET A 742 -5.54 2.33 18.19
C MET A 742 -6.35 3.63 18.37
N CYS A 743 -7.47 3.60 19.10
CA CYS A 743 -8.27 4.80 19.38
C CYS A 743 -7.84 5.51 20.67
N ARG A 744 -7.06 4.85 21.53
CA ARG A 744 -6.46 5.45 22.73
C ARG A 744 -5.40 6.47 22.36
N ARG A 745 -5.23 7.50 23.19
CA ARG A 745 -4.13 8.47 23.05
C ARG A 745 -2.87 7.89 23.70
N GLY A 746 -1.72 8.01 23.05
CA GLY A 746 -0.43 7.67 23.66
C GLY A 746 -0.15 8.61 24.84
N TYR A 747 0.21 8.06 26.00
CA TYR A 747 0.35 8.82 27.27
C TYR A 747 1.58 9.76 27.30
N GLN A 748 2.32 9.89 26.19
CA GLN A 748 3.52 10.73 26.09
C GLN A 748 3.29 12.08 25.38
N GLU A 749 2.12 12.29 24.78
CA GLU A 749 1.73 13.62 24.26
C GLU A 749 0.95 14.40 25.32
N GLY A 750 1.59 15.44 25.86
CA GLY A 750 1.08 16.21 27.00
C GLY A 750 -0.08 17.18 26.70
N PRO A 751 -0.27 18.20 27.56
CA PRO A 751 -1.42 19.11 27.52
C PRO A 751 -1.44 20.11 26.33
N SER A 752 -0.55 19.96 25.35
CA SER A 752 -0.29 20.93 24.26
C SER A 752 -1.37 21.03 23.17
N ASN A 753 -2.37 20.15 23.16
CA ASN A 753 -3.28 19.96 22.02
C ASN A 753 -4.73 20.42 22.30
N MET A 754 -4.94 21.30 23.29
CA MET A 754 -6.25 21.93 23.50
C MET A 754 -6.48 23.05 22.46
N PRO A 755 -7.72 23.27 21.98
CA PRO A 755 -8.07 24.45 21.18
C PRO A 755 -7.82 25.74 21.98
N THR A 756 -7.68 26.91 21.33
CA THR A 756 -7.39 28.17 22.04
C THR A 756 -8.48 28.54 23.04
N ARG A 757 -9.75 28.29 22.68
CA ARG A 757 -10.94 28.55 23.50
C ARG A 757 -11.90 27.36 23.42
N LEU A 758 -12.70 27.18 24.47
CA LEU A 758 -13.73 26.14 24.60
C LEU A 758 -14.98 26.72 25.28
N LEU A 759 -16.13 26.08 25.06
CA LEU A 759 -17.38 26.38 25.75
C LEU A 759 -17.52 25.48 26.98
N ASP A 760 -17.45 26.06 28.18
CA ASP A 760 -17.74 25.42 29.46
C ASP A 760 -19.25 25.20 29.57
N VAL A 761 -19.68 23.93 29.49
CA VAL A 761 -21.10 23.55 29.51
C VAL A 761 -21.69 23.42 30.91
N GLY A 762 -20.96 23.86 31.94
CA GLY A 762 -21.46 23.93 33.31
C GLY A 762 -22.56 24.98 33.53
N HIS A 763 -22.61 25.50 34.75
CA HIS A 763 -23.48 26.60 35.15
C HIS A 763 -22.64 27.64 35.91
N PRO A 764 -22.48 28.88 35.39
CA PRO A 764 -22.99 29.37 34.11
C PRO A 764 -22.34 28.70 32.89
N LEU A 765 -23.10 28.61 31.80
CA LEU A 765 -22.58 28.31 30.45
C LEU A 765 -21.75 29.51 29.98
N ARG A 766 -20.53 29.31 29.47
CA ARG A 766 -19.61 30.41 29.10
C ARG A 766 -18.45 29.98 28.22
N LEU A 767 -17.93 30.91 27.42
CA LEU A 767 -16.67 30.77 26.70
C LEU A 767 -15.48 30.88 27.67
N ILE A 768 -14.45 30.05 27.51
CA ILE A 768 -13.22 30.09 28.31
C ILE A 768 -11.98 29.98 27.40
N ASP A 769 -10.89 30.62 27.79
CA ASP A 769 -9.58 30.39 27.15
C ASP A 769 -8.95 29.11 27.74
N SER A 770 -8.52 28.16 26.92
CA SER A 770 -8.05 26.85 27.41
C SER A 770 -6.78 26.93 28.26
N ALA A 771 -6.04 28.04 28.18
CA ALA A 771 -4.91 28.32 29.06
C ALA A 771 -5.30 28.57 30.53
N SER A 772 -6.60 28.78 30.81
CA SER A 772 -7.14 28.98 32.17
C SER A 772 -7.58 27.69 32.88
N ILE A 773 -7.58 26.55 32.17
CA ILE A 773 -8.02 25.24 32.71
C ILE A 773 -6.90 24.20 32.66
N THR A 774 -6.96 23.24 33.58
CA THR A 774 -6.20 21.99 33.45
C THR A 774 -6.71 21.20 32.25
N ALA A 775 -5.81 20.64 31.43
CA ALA A 775 -6.19 19.86 30.26
C ALA A 775 -7.12 18.68 30.65
N ASP A 776 -8.29 18.63 30.02
CA ASP A 776 -9.39 17.70 30.29
C ASP A 776 -10.02 17.27 28.95
N ARG A 777 -11.00 16.37 28.98
CA ARG A 777 -11.72 15.91 27.78
C ARG A 777 -12.67 17.01 27.26
N TYR A 778 -12.74 17.16 25.94
CA TYR A 778 -13.72 18.01 25.27
C TYR A 778 -14.36 17.29 24.06
N THR A 779 -15.59 17.67 23.72
CA THR A 779 -16.27 17.29 22.46
C THR A 779 -16.05 18.37 21.39
N ALA A 780 -16.19 18.03 20.10
CA ALA A 780 -16.23 19.01 19.01
C ALA A 780 -17.56 18.88 18.24
N LEU A 781 -18.12 19.98 17.73
CA LEU A 781 -19.37 19.98 16.96
C LEU A 781 -19.13 20.22 15.47
N SER A 782 -19.34 19.18 14.66
CA SER A 782 -19.47 19.28 13.20
C SER A 782 -20.94 19.51 12.86
N HIS A 783 -21.25 20.65 12.21
CA HIS A 783 -22.64 21.05 11.92
C HIS A 783 -22.77 21.94 10.68
N CYS A 784 -24.00 22.11 10.19
CA CYS A 784 -24.32 23.05 9.13
C CYS A 784 -24.66 24.43 9.71
N TRP A 785 -23.99 25.49 9.27
CA TRP A 785 -24.32 26.87 9.70
C TRP A 785 -25.67 27.36 9.13
N GLY A 786 -25.97 26.99 7.87
CA GLY A 786 -27.16 27.44 7.15
C GLY A 786 -27.03 28.83 6.51
N ILE A 787 -28.08 29.21 5.77
CA ILE A 787 -28.21 30.50 5.08
C ILE A 787 -29.14 31.41 5.89
N THR A 788 -28.68 31.83 7.06
CA THR A 788 -29.37 32.77 7.95
C THR A 788 -28.56 34.05 8.12
N SER A 789 -29.25 35.19 8.20
CA SER A 789 -28.66 36.51 8.49
C SER A 789 -28.35 36.72 9.98
N GLN A 790 -29.02 35.95 10.85
CA GLN A 790 -28.76 35.90 12.29
C GLN A 790 -27.91 34.66 12.59
N ARG A 791 -26.59 34.86 12.70
CA ARG A 791 -25.64 33.83 13.14
C ARG A 791 -25.24 34.12 14.58
N PHE A 792 -25.39 33.14 15.47
CA PHE A 792 -24.84 33.25 16.82
C PHE A 792 -23.35 32.91 16.76
N CYS A 793 -22.50 33.92 16.88
CA CYS A 793 -21.05 33.78 16.78
C CYS A 793 -20.28 34.76 17.67
N THR A 794 -19.02 34.43 17.95
CA THR A 794 -18.10 35.29 18.68
C THR A 794 -17.52 36.35 17.76
N LEU A 795 -17.57 37.60 18.23
CA LEU A 795 -17.07 38.80 17.59
C LEU A 795 -16.20 39.58 18.59
N GLN A 796 -15.31 40.45 18.09
CA GLN A 796 -14.44 41.28 18.93
C GLN A 796 -15.23 42.10 19.96
N ASN A 797 -16.47 42.50 19.62
CA ASN A 797 -17.33 43.31 20.50
C ASN A 797 -18.13 42.50 21.54
N ASN A 798 -18.31 41.18 21.38
CA ASN A 798 -19.17 40.36 22.25
C ASN A 798 -18.39 39.31 23.07
N ILE A 799 -17.13 39.02 22.72
CA ILE A 799 -16.31 37.96 23.35
C ILE A 799 -16.24 38.06 24.89
N ASN A 800 -16.18 39.27 25.45
CA ASN A 800 -16.12 39.46 26.90
C ASN A 800 -17.43 39.06 27.58
N GLN A 801 -18.58 39.43 27.01
CA GLN A 801 -19.90 39.01 27.49
C GLN A 801 -20.04 37.47 27.43
N LEU A 802 -19.62 36.86 26.32
CA LEU A 802 -19.65 35.40 26.16
C LEU A 802 -18.74 34.67 27.16
N LYS A 803 -17.68 35.31 27.66
CA LYS A 803 -16.80 34.79 28.73
C LYS A 803 -17.39 34.92 30.14
N GLU A 804 -18.27 35.90 30.38
CA GLU A 804 -18.98 36.05 31.63
C GLU A 804 -20.13 35.03 31.75
N SER A 805 -21.06 35.04 30.80
CA SER A 805 -22.16 34.07 30.73
C SER A 805 -22.86 34.06 29.36
N ILE A 806 -23.41 32.90 29.00
CA ILE A 806 -24.21 32.67 27.80
C ILE A 806 -25.56 32.11 28.25
N ASP A 807 -26.64 32.71 27.77
CA ASP A 807 -27.99 32.25 28.03
C ASP A 807 -28.33 31.07 27.11
N PHE A 808 -28.59 29.91 27.72
CA PHE A 808 -28.85 28.65 27.03
C PHE A 808 -30.12 28.71 26.14
N GLU A 809 -31.14 29.47 26.53
CA GLU A 809 -32.38 29.60 25.74
C GLU A 809 -32.22 30.54 24.53
N LYS A 810 -31.09 31.27 24.43
CA LYS A 810 -30.82 32.25 23.35
C LYS A 810 -29.83 31.77 22.29
N ILE A 811 -29.25 30.58 22.44
CA ILE A 811 -28.38 29.99 21.41
C ILE A 811 -29.21 29.12 20.43
N PRO A 812 -28.78 28.97 19.17
CA PRO A 812 -29.45 28.12 18.19
C PRO A 812 -29.63 26.65 18.65
N GLN A 813 -30.73 26.00 18.23
CA GLN A 813 -31.12 24.65 18.67
C GLN A 813 -30.00 23.62 18.50
N THR A 814 -29.27 23.64 17.38
CA THR A 814 -28.14 22.72 17.13
C THR A 814 -27.00 22.87 18.15
N PHE A 815 -26.89 24.02 18.83
CA PHE A 815 -25.93 24.22 19.92
C PHE A 815 -26.51 23.78 21.26
N GLN A 816 -27.80 24.01 21.51
CA GLN A 816 -28.52 23.47 22.68
C GLN A 816 -28.42 21.94 22.72
N ASP A 817 -28.75 21.28 21.61
CA ASP A 817 -28.66 19.83 21.41
C ASP A 817 -27.24 19.31 21.66
N ALA A 818 -26.21 19.97 21.10
CA ALA A 818 -24.81 19.58 21.29
C ALA A 818 -24.33 19.73 22.74
N ILE A 819 -24.84 20.73 23.47
CA ILE A 819 -24.59 20.93 24.90
C ILE A 819 -25.31 19.88 25.74
N ILE A 820 -26.58 19.57 25.43
CA ILE A 820 -27.37 18.50 26.06
C ILE A 820 -26.64 17.16 25.92
N VAL A 821 -26.17 16.82 24.71
CA VAL A 821 -25.41 15.60 24.46
C VAL A 821 -24.07 15.62 25.21
N THR A 822 -23.31 16.72 25.16
CA THR A 822 -22.01 16.82 25.86
C THR A 822 -22.16 16.64 27.38
N ARG A 823 -23.20 17.23 27.98
CA ARG A 823 -23.59 17.01 29.39
C ARG A 823 -23.97 15.54 29.64
N GLY A 824 -24.78 14.93 28.77
CA GLY A 824 -25.19 13.52 28.86
C GLY A 824 -24.03 12.52 28.72
N LEU A 825 -22.94 12.90 28.05
CA LEU A 825 -21.69 12.13 27.99
C LEU A 825 -20.77 12.35 29.21
N GLY A 826 -21.14 13.21 30.16
CA GLY A 826 -20.33 13.54 31.34
C GLY A 826 -19.12 14.43 31.03
N ILE A 827 -19.14 15.17 29.93
CA ILE A 827 -18.02 16.00 29.45
C ILE A 827 -18.33 17.48 29.75
N LYS A 828 -17.32 18.25 30.17
CA LYS A 828 -17.47 19.64 30.63
C LYS A 828 -17.31 20.70 29.54
N TYR A 829 -16.68 20.34 28.43
CA TYR A 829 -16.24 21.30 27.42
C TYR A 829 -16.63 20.84 26.02
N ILE A 830 -17.15 21.78 25.21
CA ILE A 830 -17.38 21.58 23.78
C ILE A 830 -16.65 22.65 22.96
N TRP A 831 -16.15 22.27 21.78
CA TRP A 831 -15.67 23.19 20.77
C TRP A 831 -16.72 23.35 19.66
N ILE A 832 -17.08 24.59 19.36
CA ILE A 832 -18.00 24.98 18.28
C ILE A 832 -17.31 26.12 17.52
N ASP A 833 -17.07 25.97 16.22
CA ASP A 833 -16.28 26.89 15.39
C ASP A 833 -16.72 28.37 15.50
N SER A 834 -18.01 28.62 15.32
CA SER A 834 -18.66 29.93 15.38
C SER A 834 -18.54 30.63 16.74
N ILE A 835 -18.37 29.89 17.84
CA ILE A 835 -18.25 30.42 19.20
C ILE A 835 -16.78 30.44 19.67
N CYS A 836 -15.96 29.49 19.23
CA CYS A 836 -14.57 29.34 19.69
C CYS A 836 -13.56 30.10 18.81
N ILE A 837 -13.96 30.59 17.63
CA ILE A 837 -13.19 31.45 16.73
C ILE A 837 -13.86 32.82 16.64
N ILE A 838 -13.07 33.90 16.63
CA ILE A 838 -13.56 35.27 16.47
C ILE A 838 -13.78 35.53 14.98
N GLN A 839 -15.02 35.80 14.56
CA GLN A 839 -15.40 35.80 13.12
C GLN A 839 -15.10 37.12 12.39
N ASP A 840 -14.89 38.22 13.12
CA ASP A 840 -14.53 39.55 12.62
C ASP A 840 -13.06 39.93 12.90
N ASP A 841 -12.24 38.97 13.33
CA ASP A 841 -10.78 39.09 13.42
C ASP A 841 -10.14 38.13 12.41
N SER A 842 -9.58 38.68 11.33
CA SER A 842 -8.94 37.88 10.28
C SER A 842 -7.70 37.14 10.76
N GLU A 843 -6.97 37.67 11.75
CA GLU A 843 -5.77 37.05 12.31
C GLU A 843 -6.12 35.93 13.30
N ASP A 844 -7.21 36.06 14.06
CA ASP A 844 -7.76 34.95 14.86
C ASP A 844 -8.35 33.86 13.97
N TRP A 845 -9.15 34.23 12.95
CA TRP A 845 -9.73 33.27 12.02
C TRP A 845 -8.65 32.44 11.32
N TYR A 846 -7.62 33.06 10.74
CA TYR A 846 -6.55 32.33 10.05
C TYR A 846 -5.74 31.44 11.00
N ARG A 847 -5.49 31.93 12.23
CA ARG A 847 -4.76 31.22 13.29
C ARG A 847 -5.52 30.00 13.83
N GLU A 848 -6.84 30.06 13.94
CA GLU A 848 -7.66 28.93 14.40
C GLU A 848 -8.01 27.98 13.24
N ALA A 849 -8.24 28.47 12.02
CA ALA A 849 -8.40 27.63 10.83
C ALA A 849 -7.18 26.72 10.62
N ALA A 850 -5.96 27.28 10.74
CA ALA A 850 -4.72 26.52 10.71
C ALA A 850 -4.57 25.48 11.84
N LYS A 851 -5.36 25.59 12.93
CA LYS A 851 -5.39 24.63 14.05
C LYS A 851 -6.50 23.59 13.94
N MET A 852 -7.44 23.67 13.00
CA MET A 852 -8.58 22.73 12.93
C MET A 852 -8.16 21.26 12.90
N GLU A 853 -7.00 20.94 12.29
CA GLU A 853 -6.40 19.61 12.32
C GLU A 853 -6.18 19.08 13.76
N LEU A 854 -5.69 19.95 14.65
CA LEU A 854 -5.44 19.66 16.06
C LEU A 854 -6.75 19.65 16.87
N VAL A 855 -7.72 20.51 16.53
CA VAL A 855 -9.02 20.57 17.21
C VAL A 855 -9.77 19.25 17.12
N PHE A 856 -10.00 18.74 15.91
CA PHE A 856 -10.82 17.53 15.71
C PHE A 856 -10.09 16.24 16.10
N SER A 857 -8.76 16.18 15.93
CA SER A 857 -7.98 15.02 16.38
C SER A 857 -7.66 15.04 17.88
N GLY A 858 -7.57 16.21 18.50
CA GLY A 858 -7.42 16.39 19.95
C GLY A 858 -8.70 16.05 20.72
N ALA A 859 -9.87 16.27 20.12
CA ALA A 859 -11.18 16.01 20.72
C ALA A 859 -11.29 14.57 21.23
N TYR A 860 -12.04 14.38 22.31
CA TYR A 860 -12.32 13.04 22.83
C TYR A 860 -13.33 12.32 21.93
N CYS A 861 -14.38 13.03 21.49
CA CYS A 861 -15.34 12.59 20.48
C CYS A 861 -15.93 13.81 19.73
N THR A 862 -16.23 13.65 18.45
CA THR A 862 -16.91 14.65 17.63
C THR A 862 -18.40 14.31 17.51
N LEU A 863 -19.26 15.31 17.68
CA LEU A 863 -20.70 15.23 17.45
C LEU A 863 -20.98 15.75 16.04
N GLY A 864 -21.57 14.92 15.18
CA GLY A 864 -21.99 15.29 13.83
C GLY A 864 -23.51 15.47 13.77
N ALA A 865 -23.96 16.70 13.53
CA ALA A 865 -25.36 17.03 13.29
C ALA A 865 -25.76 16.67 11.84
N SER A 866 -25.61 15.39 11.46
CA SER A 866 -25.59 14.92 10.07
C SER A 866 -26.89 15.17 9.28
N SER A 867 -28.04 15.13 9.94
CA SER A 867 -29.36 15.46 9.37
C SER A 867 -29.63 16.96 9.21
N SER A 868 -28.99 17.79 10.04
CA SER A 868 -29.31 19.21 10.22
C SER A 868 -28.77 20.06 9.07
N LYS A 869 -29.59 20.94 8.49
CA LYS A 869 -29.20 21.82 7.36
C LYS A 869 -28.79 23.23 7.82
N SER A 870 -29.06 23.59 9.08
CA SER A 870 -28.69 24.88 9.69
C SER A 870 -28.56 24.79 11.21
N SER A 871 -27.94 25.78 11.84
CA SER A 871 -27.74 25.78 13.29
C SER A 871 -29.05 25.93 14.09
N VAL A 872 -30.16 26.28 13.44
CA VAL A 872 -31.47 26.54 14.10
C VAL A 872 -32.44 25.36 14.04
N GLU A 873 -32.13 24.31 13.28
CA GLU A 873 -33.00 23.11 13.15
C GLU A 873 -32.90 22.13 14.33
N GLY A 874 -31.74 22.07 14.99
CA GLY A 874 -31.42 20.97 15.90
C GLY A 874 -31.03 19.70 15.16
N PHE A 875 -30.84 18.61 15.91
CA PHE A 875 -30.58 17.26 15.41
C PHE A 875 -31.10 16.14 16.33
N LEU A 876 -31.59 16.46 17.54
CA LEU A 876 -32.21 15.47 18.43
C LEU A 876 -33.66 15.12 18.04
N ALA A 877 -34.32 15.96 17.24
CA ALA A 877 -35.59 15.63 16.61
C ALA A 877 -35.37 14.66 15.42
N ARG A 878 -36.17 13.59 15.35
CA ARG A 878 -36.09 12.55 14.31
C ARG A 878 -37.48 12.23 13.72
N ASP A 879 -37.48 11.52 12.60
CA ASP A 879 -38.70 11.04 11.93
C ASP A 879 -39.49 10.06 12.80
N PRO A 880 -40.81 9.83 12.54
CA PRO A 880 -41.69 9.04 13.40
C PRO A 880 -41.18 7.61 13.68
N PRO A 881 -41.56 7.03 14.84
CA PRO A 881 -40.93 5.82 15.37
C PRO A 881 -41.04 4.63 14.43
N ARG A 882 -39.90 3.93 14.25
CA ARG A 882 -39.74 2.70 13.46
C ARG A 882 -40.84 1.67 13.82
N ARG A 883 -41.81 1.46 12.91
CA ARG A 883 -42.82 0.40 13.04
C ARG A 883 -42.12 -0.94 13.24
N CYS A 884 -42.58 -1.74 14.19
CA CYS A 884 -42.10 -3.10 14.37
C CYS A 884 -43.25 -4.04 14.76
N LEU A 885 -43.22 -5.28 14.26
CA LEU A 885 -44.25 -6.30 14.49
C LEU A 885 -43.75 -7.34 15.49
N GLN A 886 -44.53 -7.60 16.53
CA GLN A 886 -44.23 -8.60 17.56
C GLN A 886 -44.88 -9.94 17.19
N LEU A 887 -44.07 -10.89 16.74
CA LEU A 887 -44.51 -12.22 16.30
C LEU A 887 -44.29 -13.24 17.43
N SER A 888 -45.37 -13.90 17.86
CA SER A 888 -45.31 -14.99 18.84
C SER A 888 -45.19 -16.33 18.11
N VAL A 889 -44.05 -16.99 18.23
CA VAL A 889 -43.77 -18.29 17.59
C VAL A 889 -44.16 -19.47 18.49
N SER A 890 -44.12 -19.25 19.81
CA SER A 890 -44.65 -20.16 20.82
C SER A 890 -44.94 -19.41 22.11
N ASN A 891 -45.55 -20.07 23.11
CA ASN A 891 -45.77 -19.54 24.46
C ASN A 891 -44.48 -19.12 25.21
N THR A 892 -43.30 -19.34 24.63
CA THR A 892 -41.98 -19.03 25.21
C THR A 892 -41.04 -18.31 24.23
N CYS A 893 -41.54 -17.89 23.05
CA CYS A 893 -40.72 -17.28 22.02
C CYS A 893 -41.41 -16.14 21.28
N THR A 894 -40.83 -14.95 21.40
CA THR A 894 -41.18 -13.75 20.64
C THR A 894 -40.04 -13.35 19.70
N LEU A 895 -40.40 -12.95 18.49
CA LEU A 895 -39.53 -12.30 17.50
C LEU A 895 -40.08 -10.91 17.19
N PHE A 896 -39.20 -9.97 16.87
CA PHE A 896 -39.55 -8.61 16.46
C PHE A 896 -39.09 -8.38 15.03
N VAL A 897 -40.01 -7.99 14.14
CA VAL A 897 -39.72 -7.73 12.71
C VAL A 897 -39.98 -6.27 12.38
N CYS A 898 -38.93 -5.53 12.03
CA CYS A 898 -38.98 -4.10 11.75
C CYS A 898 -38.31 -3.79 10.39
N PRO A 899 -38.52 -2.59 9.79
CA PRO A 899 -37.73 -2.11 8.66
C PRO A 899 -36.22 -2.21 8.89
N ALA A 900 -35.47 -2.68 7.89
CA ALA A 900 -34.02 -2.53 7.85
C ALA A 900 -33.68 -1.06 7.59
N ILE A 901 -32.92 -0.45 8.51
CA ILE A 901 -32.59 0.99 8.48
C ILE A 901 -31.08 1.27 8.55
N ASP A 902 -30.26 0.22 8.67
CA ASP A 902 -28.81 0.32 8.90
C ASP A 902 -28.03 0.69 7.62
N ASP A 903 -28.23 1.91 7.11
CA ASP A 903 -27.57 2.45 5.90
C ASP A 903 -26.77 3.72 6.20
N PHE A 904 -25.55 3.53 6.71
CA PHE A 904 -24.62 4.62 6.98
C PHE A 904 -24.23 5.41 5.71
N HIS A 905 -24.29 4.81 4.51
CA HIS A 905 -23.96 5.52 3.28
C HIS A 905 -25.03 6.57 2.96
N ARG A 906 -26.31 6.19 2.99
CA ARG A 906 -27.44 7.12 2.83
C ARG A 906 -27.50 8.15 3.95
N ASP A 907 -27.38 7.71 5.20
CA ASP A 907 -27.75 8.53 6.36
C ASP A 907 -26.63 9.45 6.84
N VAL A 908 -25.37 9.08 6.62
CA VAL A 908 -24.20 9.90 6.98
C VAL A 908 -23.49 10.43 5.74
N GLU A 909 -23.04 9.57 4.83
CA GLU A 909 -22.14 9.98 3.75
C GLU A 909 -22.81 10.83 2.67
N LEU A 910 -24.07 10.52 2.34
CA LEU A 910 -24.91 11.34 1.46
C LEU A 910 -25.72 12.40 2.23
N GLY A 911 -25.63 12.44 3.56
CA GLY A 911 -26.37 13.37 4.42
C GLY A 911 -25.95 14.84 4.24
N PRO A 912 -26.82 15.82 4.57
CA PRO A 912 -26.56 17.25 4.39
C PRO A 912 -25.19 17.74 4.86
N LEU A 913 -24.72 17.26 6.02
CA LEU A 913 -23.46 17.68 6.63
C LEU A 913 -22.23 17.29 5.79
N ASN A 914 -22.14 16.02 5.36
CA ASN A 914 -20.97 15.51 4.62
C ASN A 914 -20.84 16.05 3.19
N ARG A 915 -21.80 16.84 2.71
CA ARG A 915 -21.71 17.58 1.44
C ARG A 915 -20.95 18.92 1.55
N ARG A 916 -20.60 19.36 2.77
CA ARG A 916 -19.80 20.57 3.02
C ARG A 916 -18.30 20.27 2.96
N GLY A 917 -17.52 21.16 2.34
CA GLY A 917 -16.08 20.99 2.12
C GLY A 917 -15.24 20.77 3.38
N TRP A 918 -15.45 21.61 4.41
CA TRP A 918 -14.74 21.52 5.69
C TRP A 918 -14.98 20.18 6.42
N VAL A 919 -16.19 19.61 6.32
CA VAL A 919 -16.63 18.43 7.07
C VAL A 919 -15.82 17.17 6.73
N LEU A 920 -15.29 17.04 5.51
CA LEU A 920 -14.44 15.90 5.17
C LEU A 920 -13.15 15.87 6.03
N GLN A 921 -12.58 17.04 6.33
CA GLN A 921 -11.45 17.14 7.26
C GLN A 921 -11.91 16.89 8.71
N GLU A 922 -13.07 17.43 9.11
CA GLU A 922 -13.62 17.25 10.46
C GLU A 922 -13.84 15.77 10.79
N ARG A 923 -14.50 15.02 9.90
CA ARG A 923 -14.74 13.58 10.04
C ARG A 923 -13.44 12.78 10.01
N ALA A 924 -12.62 12.94 8.96
CA ALA A 924 -11.42 12.13 8.74
C ALA A 924 -10.33 12.29 9.82
N LEU A 925 -10.34 13.40 10.56
CA LEU A 925 -9.38 13.64 11.64
C LEU A 925 -9.93 13.30 13.03
N SER A 926 -11.24 13.01 13.15
CA SER A 926 -11.90 12.66 14.40
C SER A 926 -11.64 11.20 14.79
N ARG A 927 -11.19 10.97 16.02
CA ARG A 927 -10.84 9.61 16.49
C ARG A 927 -12.04 8.76 16.90
N ARG A 928 -13.17 9.41 17.16
CA ARG A 928 -14.47 8.87 17.59
C ARG A 928 -15.53 9.89 17.13
N SER A 929 -16.58 9.44 16.45
CA SER A 929 -17.66 10.32 15.98
C SER A 929 -19.03 9.74 16.33
N ILE A 930 -19.95 10.59 16.81
CA ILE A 930 -21.37 10.28 16.99
C ILE A 930 -22.14 11.07 15.94
N HIS A 931 -22.79 10.38 15.00
CA HIS A 931 -23.57 10.99 13.93
C HIS A 931 -25.06 10.90 14.26
N TYR A 932 -25.71 12.06 14.38
CA TYR A 932 -27.15 12.19 14.49
C TYR A 932 -27.75 12.37 13.10
N THR A 933 -28.53 11.38 12.63
CA THR A 933 -29.24 11.42 11.34
C THR A 933 -30.75 11.54 11.62
N SER A 934 -31.60 11.58 10.58
CA SER A 934 -33.06 11.57 10.78
C SER A 934 -33.61 10.17 11.07
N THR A 935 -32.81 9.12 10.88
CA THR A 935 -33.19 7.71 10.98
C THR A 935 -32.75 7.04 12.28
N GLN A 936 -31.49 7.24 12.70
CA GLN A 936 -30.90 6.69 13.93
C GLN A 936 -29.58 7.38 14.30
N VAL A 937 -29.04 7.07 15.48
CA VAL A 937 -27.68 7.48 15.85
C VAL A 937 -26.64 6.44 15.41
N TYR A 938 -25.55 6.88 14.78
CA TYR A 938 -24.40 6.03 14.43
C TYR A 938 -23.14 6.41 15.22
N TRP A 939 -22.35 5.41 15.58
CA TRP A 939 -21.01 5.55 16.13
C TRP A 939 -19.96 5.16 15.10
N GLU A 940 -18.97 6.02 14.83
CA GLU A 940 -17.83 5.73 13.95
C GLU A 940 -16.50 5.84 14.74
N CYS A 941 -15.62 4.86 14.58
CA CYS A 941 -14.24 4.88 15.09
C CYS A 941 -13.33 3.94 14.29
N GLY A 942 -12.04 3.88 14.62
CA GLY A 942 -11.04 3.07 13.91
C GLY A 942 -11.28 1.55 13.89
N ALA A 943 -12.33 1.06 14.54
CA ALA A 943 -12.76 -0.34 14.53
C ALA A 943 -14.07 -0.61 13.77
N GLY A 944 -14.56 0.38 13.01
CA GLY A 944 -15.80 0.32 12.23
C GLY A 944 -16.96 1.12 12.83
N VAL A 945 -18.16 0.89 12.29
CA VAL A 945 -19.40 1.61 12.63
C VAL A 945 -20.31 0.73 13.49
N HIS A 946 -20.95 1.33 14.49
CA HIS A 946 -22.05 0.71 15.25
C HIS A 946 -23.33 1.55 15.10
N CYS A 947 -24.48 0.87 15.10
CA CYS A 947 -25.81 1.43 14.89
C CYS A 947 -26.62 1.42 16.19
N GLU A 948 -27.57 2.34 16.34
CA GLU A 948 -28.52 2.38 17.45
C GLU A 948 -29.36 1.09 17.56
N THR A 949 -29.55 0.39 16.45
CA THR A 949 -30.13 -0.97 16.36
C THR A 949 -29.33 -2.06 17.09
N LEU A 950 -28.11 -1.76 17.55
CA LEU A 950 -27.06 -2.66 18.04
C LEU A 950 -26.38 -3.51 16.95
N THR A 951 -26.71 -3.29 15.68
CA THR A 951 -25.94 -3.79 14.53
C THR A 951 -24.55 -3.14 14.49
N ARG A 952 -23.55 -3.88 14.02
CA ARG A 952 -22.23 -3.36 13.62
C ARG A 952 -22.07 -3.41 12.11
N LEU A 953 -21.81 -2.26 11.50
CA LEU A 953 -21.56 -2.11 10.07
C LEU A 953 -20.06 -2.08 9.79
N ARG A 954 -19.62 -2.88 8.80
CA ARG A 954 -18.22 -2.93 8.37
C ARG A 954 -18.12 -2.71 6.86
N ASN A 955 -17.33 -1.73 6.46
CA ASN A 955 -16.89 -1.53 5.08
C ASN A 955 -15.38 -1.30 5.12
N ALA A 956 -14.64 -2.19 4.45
CA ALA A 956 -13.17 -2.22 4.50
C ALA A 956 -12.51 -1.00 3.82
N LYS A 957 -13.29 -0.23 3.05
CA LYS A 957 -12.85 0.99 2.36
C LYS A 957 -13.33 2.27 3.07
N ALA A 958 -14.55 2.28 3.60
CA ALA A 958 -15.06 3.42 4.38
C ALA A 958 -14.30 3.64 5.70
N GLY A 959 -13.70 2.57 6.26
CA GLY A 959 -12.77 2.65 7.41
C GLY A 959 -11.53 3.54 7.18
N PHE A 960 -11.32 4.08 5.97
CA PHE A 960 -10.39 5.16 5.71
C PHE A 960 -10.73 6.46 6.45
N LEU A 961 -11.99 6.91 6.43
CA LEU A 961 -12.41 8.17 7.06
C LEU A 961 -12.67 8.00 8.56
N GLY A 962 -13.00 6.79 9.02
CA GLY A 962 -13.11 6.46 10.45
C GLY A 962 -11.77 6.17 11.15
N ASP A 963 -10.62 6.31 10.47
CA ASP A 963 -9.32 5.93 11.02
C ASP A 963 -8.83 6.89 12.13
N ALA A 964 -8.84 6.42 13.36
CA ALA A 964 -8.34 7.15 14.53
C ALA A 964 -6.84 7.55 14.47
N ASN A 965 -6.08 7.05 13.49
CA ASN A 965 -4.71 7.48 13.18
C ASN A 965 -4.55 7.83 11.69
N PHE A 966 -5.56 8.48 11.09
CA PHE A 966 -5.64 8.82 9.66
C PHE A 966 -4.29 9.30 9.08
N PRO A 967 -3.78 8.70 7.98
CA PRO A 967 -4.38 7.65 7.13
C PRO A 967 -3.78 6.24 7.34
N LYS A 968 -3.35 5.87 8.56
CA LYS A 968 -2.67 4.60 8.87
C LYS A 968 -3.42 3.34 8.39
N PHE A 969 -4.70 3.19 8.72
CA PHE A 969 -5.51 2.03 8.31
C PHE A 969 -5.54 1.89 6.78
N ALA A 970 -5.64 3.01 6.08
CA ALA A 970 -5.62 3.04 4.63
C ALA A 970 -4.23 2.70 4.05
N LEU A 971 -3.13 3.03 4.72
CA LEU A 971 -1.79 2.55 4.34
C LEU A 971 -1.63 1.03 4.47
N GLU A 972 -2.28 0.42 5.46
CA GLU A 972 -2.22 -1.02 5.71
C GLU A 972 -3.07 -1.83 4.71
N TYR A 973 -4.19 -1.23 4.25
CA TYR A 973 -5.11 -1.81 3.26
C TYR A 973 -4.66 -1.55 1.81
N TYR A 974 -4.38 -0.30 1.43
CA TYR A 974 -4.01 0.12 0.07
C TYR A 974 -2.50 0.01 -0.20
N ARG A 975 -1.94 -1.20 -0.02
CA ARG A 975 -0.49 -1.45 -0.12
C ARG A 975 0.14 -1.02 -1.45
N ASP A 976 -0.53 -1.29 -2.57
CA ASP A 976 -0.18 -0.79 -3.91
C ASP A 976 -0.98 0.47 -4.32
N GLY A 977 -1.92 0.91 -3.48
CA GLY A 977 -3.06 1.75 -3.87
C GLY A 977 -3.07 3.18 -3.32
N ARG A 978 -2.02 3.64 -2.64
CA ARG A 978 -1.95 4.98 -2.00
C ARG A 978 -2.35 6.14 -2.94
N GLN A 979 -1.95 6.05 -4.20
CA GLN A 979 -2.34 7.00 -5.25
C GLN A 979 -3.83 6.94 -5.59
N LEU A 980 -4.42 5.74 -5.71
CA LEU A 980 -5.84 5.57 -6.04
C LEU A 980 -6.74 6.06 -4.89
N LEU A 981 -6.34 5.76 -3.66
CA LEU A 981 -6.95 6.28 -2.42
C LEU A 981 -6.96 7.81 -2.39
N MET A 982 -5.82 8.43 -2.70
CA MET A 982 -5.66 9.88 -2.78
C MET A 982 -6.50 10.48 -3.92
N GLN A 983 -6.57 9.82 -5.08
CA GLN A 983 -7.38 10.25 -6.21
C GLN A 983 -8.88 10.19 -5.86
N ASP A 984 -9.40 9.08 -5.33
CA ASP A 984 -10.81 8.95 -4.93
C ASP A 984 -11.17 9.97 -3.82
N LEU A 985 -10.27 10.25 -2.87
CA LEU A 985 -10.45 11.31 -1.86
C LEU A 985 -10.55 12.71 -2.49
N PHE A 986 -9.69 13.03 -3.45
CA PHE A 986 -9.66 14.36 -4.07
C PHE A 986 -10.77 14.55 -5.12
N GLU A 987 -11.20 13.49 -5.80
CA GLU A 987 -12.43 13.48 -6.59
C GLU A 987 -13.63 13.79 -5.69
N ARG A 988 -13.84 13.05 -4.59
CA ARG A 988 -14.89 13.33 -3.59
C ARG A 988 -14.83 14.76 -3.05
N TYR A 989 -13.66 15.21 -2.61
CA TYR A 989 -13.50 16.56 -2.04
C TYR A 989 -13.79 17.66 -3.08
N SER A 990 -13.52 17.41 -4.37
CA SER A 990 -13.82 18.37 -5.43
C SER A 990 -15.31 18.58 -5.68
N GLU A 991 -16.15 17.61 -5.31
CA GLU A 991 -17.63 17.67 -5.38
C GLU A 991 -18.26 18.45 -4.21
N LEU A 992 -17.50 18.73 -3.14
CA LEU A 992 -18.05 19.34 -1.92
C LEU A 992 -18.31 20.84 -2.05
N ALA A 993 -19.37 21.29 -1.39
CA ALA A 993 -19.82 22.68 -1.40
C ALA A 993 -19.04 23.55 -0.40
N PHE A 994 -18.64 24.75 -0.85
CA PHE A 994 -17.98 25.79 -0.06
C PHE A 994 -18.80 27.08 -0.11
N THR A 995 -18.94 27.76 1.03
CA THR A 995 -19.61 29.07 1.09
C THR A 995 -18.71 30.20 0.61
N GLN A 996 -17.39 30.08 0.81
CA GLN A 996 -16.37 30.90 0.18
C GLN A 996 -15.47 30.00 -0.67
N PRO A 997 -15.39 30.20 -2.00
CA PRO A 997 -14.58 29.35 -2.88
C PRO A 997 -13.10 29.24 -2.49
N THR A 998 -12.54 30.29 -1.90
CA THR A 998 -11.14 30.36 -1.45
C THR A 998 -10.81 29.39 -0.31
N ASP A 999 -11.80 29.04 0.54
CA ASP A 999 -11.64 28.07 1.63
C ASP A 999 -11.19 26.69 1.13
N ARG A 1000 -11.52 26.34 -0.12
CA ARG A 1000 -11.28 25.04 -0.75
C ARG A 1000 -9.82 24.59 -0.68
N SER A 1001 -8.86 25.51 -0.62
CA SER A 1001 -7.43 25.20 -0.45
C SER A 1001 -7.02 25.03 1.02
N VAL A 1002 -7.63 25.81 1.94
CA VAL A 1002 -7.33 25.80 3.38
C VAL A 1002 -7.93 24.57 4.05
N ALA A 1003 -9.16 24.22 3.72
CA ALA A 1003 -9.89 23.06 4.25
C ALA A 1003 -9.29 21.69 3.84
N LEU A 1004 -8.39 21.67 2.85
CA LEU A 1004 -7.62 20.47 2.48
C LEU A 1004 -6.28 20.38 3.22
N LEU A 1005 -5.79 21.47 3.83
CA LEU A 1005 -4.41 21.58 4.30
C LEU A 1005 -4.07 20.53 5.37
N GLY A 1006 -4.96 20.28 6.34
CA GLY A 1006 -4.74 19.28 7.40
C GLY A 1006 -4.74 17.84 6.86
N LEU A 1007 -5.69 17.52 5.97
CA LEU A 1007 -5.72 16.24 5.25
C LEU A 1007 -4.43 16.01 4.45
N GLN A 1008 -4.07 16.98 3.61
CA GLN A 1008 -2.86 16.94 2.77
C GLN A 1008 -1.60 16.82 3.62
N LYS A 1009 -1.50 17.55 4.73
CA LYS A 1009 -0.35 17.52 5.66
C LYS A 1009 -0.16 16.15 6.30
N ARG A 1010 -1.23 15.50 6.78
CA ARG A 1010 -1.15 14.13 7.33
C ARG A 1010 -0.81 13.11 6.26
N MET A 1011 -1.43 13.19 5.09
CA MET A 1011 -1.10 12.32 3.96
C MET A 1011 0.35 12.52 3.50
N ALA A 1012 0.88 13.73 3.50
CA ALA A 1012 2.26 14.02 3.14
C ALA A 1012 3.25 13.38 4.12
N GLN A 1013 3.01 13.54 5.44
CA GLN A 1013 3.78 12.89 6.49
C GLN A 1013 3.72 11.35 6.39
N ALA A 1014 2.53 10.79 6.24
CA ALA A 1014 2.28 9.35 6.19
C ALA A 1014 2.79 8.69 4.89
N PHE A 1015 2.77 9.41 3.76
CA PHE A 1015 3.39 9.00 2.50
C PHE A 1015 4.90 9.31 2.44
N ARG A 1016 5.45 10.03 3.44
CA ARG A 1016 6.85 10.49 3.53
C ARG A 1016 7.28 11.28 2.29
N THR A 1017 6.47 12.24 1.88
CA THR A 1017 6.67 13.07 0.70
C THR A 1017 6.24 14.52 0.96
N GLN A 1018 6.62 15.46 0.10
CA GLN A 1018 6.06 16.81 0.14
C GLN A 1018 4.70 16.86 -0.55
N GLY A 1019 3.75 17.63 0.00
CA GLY A 1019 2.43 17.86 -0.59
C GLY A 1019 2.05 19.33 -0.53
N ALA A 1020 1.56 19.88 -1.63
CA ALA A 1020 1.07 21.25 -1.76
C ALA A 1020 0.05 21.33 -2.91
N TYR A 1021 -0.89 22.27 -2.83
CA TYR A 1021 -1.89 22.54 -3.88
C TYR A 1021 -2.63 21.27 -4.38
N GLY A 1022 -3.00 20.35 -3.48
CA GLY A 1022 -3.77 19.15 -3.82
C GLY A 1022 -2.97 18.10 -4.62
N ILE A 1023 -1.63 18.17 -4.61
CA ILE A 1023 -0.72 17.24 -5.30
C ILE A 1023 0.46 16.89 -4.38
N PHE A 1024 1.01 15.68 -4.54
CA PHE A 1024 2.17 15.19 -3.77
C PHE A 1024 3.36 14.89 -4.68
N SER A 1025 4.56 15.22 -4.21
CA SER A 1025 5.81 15.14 -4.97
C SER A 1025 6.12 13.73 -5.48
N ALA A 1026 5.95 12.69 -4.65
CA ALA A 1026 6.15 11.30 -5.03
C ALA A 1026 5.23 10.80 -6.16
N TYR A 1027 4.12 11.52 -6.42
CA TYR A 1027 3.13 11.16 -7.44
C TYR A 1027 2.84 12.33 -8.40
N PHE A 1028 3.70 13.35 -8.46
CA PHE A 1028 3.42 14.65 -9.07
C PHE A 1028 2.83 14.55 -10.50
N ALA A 1029 3.47 13.76 -11.36
CA ALA A 1029 3.03 13.49 -12.72
C ALA A 1029 1.60 12.91 -12.81
N ARG A 1030 1.23 12.01 -11.89
CA ARG A 1030 -0.13 11.45 -11.81
C ARG A 1030 -1.13 12.45 -11.23
N GLY A 1031 -0.67 13.29 -10.30
CA GLY A 1031 -1.45 14.36 -9.70
C GLY A 1031 -1.84 15.46 -10.68
N LEU A 1032 -1.06 15.67 -11.75
CA LEU A 1032 -1.36 16.62 -12.83
C LEU A 1032 -2.47 16.17 -13.79
N LEU A 1033 -2.68 14.85 -13.95
CA LEU A 1033 -3.60 14.27 -14.94
C LEU A 1033 -5.05 14.16 -14.41
N TRP A 1034 -5.56 15.28 -13.87
CA TRP A 1034 -6.97 15.53 -13.57
C TRP A 1034 -7.65 16.29 -14.73
N GLY A 1035 -8.96 16.14 -14.90
CA GLY A 1035 -9.80 16.96 -15.81
C GLY A 1035 -11.22 17.12 -15.25
N ARG A 1036 -12.10 17.86 -15.96
CA ARG A 1036 -13.50 18.08 -15.55
C ARG A 1036 -14.30 16.76 -15.49
N ALA A 1037 -15.08 16.56 -14.44
CA ALA A 1037 -15.97 15.41 -14.29
C ALA A 1037 -17.42 15.71 -14.73
N GLY A 1038 -18.14 14.68 -15.17
CA GLY A 1038 -19.57 14.78 -15.47
C GLY A 1038 -19.87 15.08 -16.94
N ASP A 1039 -20.85 15.95 -17.16
CA ASP A 1039 -21.35 16.34 -18.48
C ASP A 1039 -20.28 17.16 -19.26
N PRO A 1040 -19.96 16.82 -20.53
CA PRO A 1040 -19.09 17.64 -21.37
C PRO A 1040 -19.47 19.11 -21.47
N HIS A 1041 -20.74 19.47 -21.28
CA HIS A 1041 -21.23 20.85 -21.29
C HIS A 1041 -21.06 21.59 -19.94
N GLN A 1042 -20.79 20.89 -18.84
CA GLN A 1042 -20.60 21.49 -17.53
C GLN A 1042 -19.17 22.02 -17.36
N ARG A 1043 -19.02 23.34 -17.30
CA ARG A 1043 -17.74 24.05 -17.22
C ARG A 1043 -17.27 24.21 -15.77
N MET A 1044 -15.96 24.21 -15.54
CA MET A 1044 -15.38 24.60 -14.24
C MET A 1044 -15.26 26.13 -14.16
N GLU A 1045 -15.45 26.71 -12.98
CA GLU A 1045 -15.32 28.15 -12.75
C GLU A 1045 -13.96 28.47 -12.09
N PRO A 1046 -13.15 29.42 -12.61
CA PRO A 1046 -11.94 29.87 -11.95
C PRO A 1046 -12.24 30.51 -10.59
N ILE A 1047 -11.47 30.16 -9.56
CA ILE A 1047 -11.57 30.83 -8.25
C ILE A 1047 -10.83 32.16 -8.34
N VAL A 1048 -11.53 33.26 -8.09
CA VAL A 1048 -10.93 34.60 -7.97
C VAL A 1048 -10.30 34.73 -6.58
N TRP A 1049 -9.02 35.10 -6.53
CA TRP A 1049 -8.26 35.28 -5.29
C TRP A 1049 -7.89 36.75 -5.06
N ALA A 1050 -7.63 37.12 -3.81
CA ALA A 1050 -7.07 38.42 -3.46
C ALA A 1050 -5.58 38.51 -3.83
N PRO A 1051 -5.03 39.69 -4.17
CA PRO A 1051 -3.60 39.86 -4.43
C PRO A 1051 -2.72 39.32 -3.30
N GLY A 1052 -1.61 38.65 -3.64
CA GLY A 1052 -0.71 38.00 -2.69
C GLY A 1052 -1.11 36.58 -2.27
N HIS A 1053 -2.29 36.09 -2.69
CA HIS A 1053 -2.71 34.70 -2.49
C HIS A 1053 -3.17 34.12 -3.84
N HIS A 1054 -2.55 33.04 -4.31
CA HIS A 1054 -2.98 32.38 -5.54
C HIS A 1054 -2.70 30.88 -5.50
N VAL A 1055 -3.65 30.07 -5.96
CA VAL A 1055 -3.45 28.64 -6.20
C VAL A 1055 -3.11 28.44 -7.68
N PRO A 1056 -1.96 27.82 -8.03
CA PRO A 1056 -1.53 27.72 -9.41
C PRO A 1056 -2.52 27.00 -10.33
N SER A 1057 -2.64 27.44 -11.59
CA SER A 1057 -3.62 26.92 -12.55
C SER A 1057 -3.51 25.41 -12.83
N TRP A 1058 -2.31 24.84 -12.66
CA TRP A 1058 -2.02 23.41 -12.78
C TRP A 1058 -2.64 22.56 -11.65
N SER A 1059 -3.01 23.18 -10.54
CA SER A 1059 -3.76 22.56 -9.44
C SER A 1059 -5.27 22.64 -9.67
N TRP A 1060 -5.97 21.55 -9.36
CA TRP A 1060 -7.44 21.50 -9.34
C TRP A 1060 -8.07 22.36 -8.25
N LEU A 1061 -7.29 22.80 -7.25
CA LEU A 1061 -7.74 23.76 -6.23
C LEU A 1061 -7.84 25.20 -6.77
N SER A 1062 -7.42 25.48 -8.01
CA SER A 1062 -7.60 26.79 -8.65
C SER A 1062 -9.02 27.00 -9.23
N LYS A 1063 -9.85 25.95 -9.28
CA LYS A 1063 -11.15 25.95 -9.96
C LYS A 1063 -12.24 25.27 -9.12
N LEU A 1064 -13.47 25.77 -9.21
CA LEU A 1064 -14.69 25.12 -8.70
C LEU A 1064 -15.19 24.06 -9.68
N GLY A 1065 -15.96 23.10 -9.16
CA GLY A 1065 -16.47 21.95 -9.89
C GLY A 1065 -15.73 20.65 -9.56
N ALA A 1066 -16.34 19.54 -9.98
CA ALA A 1066 -15.84 18.20 -9.76
C ALA A 1066 -14.72 17.83 -10.75
N ILE A 1067 -13.72 17.09 -10.29
CA ILE A 1067 -12.63 16.55 -11.12
C ILE A 1067 -12.72 15.03 -11.24
N LYS A 1068 -12.13 14.49 -12.30
CA LYS A 1068 -11.80 13.07 -12.40
C LYS A 1068 -10.39 12.89 -12.93
N TYR A 1069 -9.66 11.94 -12.37
CA TYR A 1069 -8.34 11.57 -12.87
C TYR A 1069 -8.46 10.66 -14.10
N MET A 1070 -7.50 10.80 -15.02
CA MET A 1070 -7.48 9.97 -16.23
C MET A 1070 -7.36 8.48 -15.87
N LYS A 1071 -8.23 7.65 -16.46
CA LYS A 1071 -8.23 6.19 -16.27
C LYS A 1071 -7.07 5.55 -17.04
N LEU A 1072 -5.97 5.27 -16.33
CA LEU A 1072 -4.69 4.89 -16.92
C LEU A 1072 -4.12 3.62 -16.28
N ASP A 1073 -3.62 2.69 -17.11
CA ASP A 1073 -2.82 1.55 -16.63
C ASP A 1073 -1.39 2.03 -16.33
N PHE A 1074 -1.21 2.63 -15.15
CA PHE A 1074 0.05 3.22 -14.74
C PHE A 1074 1.24 2.23 -14.68
N LYS A 1075 1.02 0.91 -14.75
CA LYS A 1075 2.13 -0.07 -14.88
C LYS A 1075 2.67 -0.12 -16.33
N LYS A 1076 1.81 0.18 -17.31
CA LYS A 1076 2.16 0.33 -18.74
C LYS A 1076 2.64 1.73 -19.14
N ILE A 1077 2.65 2.71 -18.23
CA ILE A 1077 3.10 4.08 -18.57
C ILE A 1077 4.58 4.31 -18.22
N GLU A 1078 5.28 4.97 -19.14
CA GLU A 1078 6.58 5.62 -18.96
C GLU A 1078 6.35 7.11 -18.70
N TRP A 1079 7.02 7.69 -17.69
CA TRP A 1079 6.79 9.07 -17.27
C TRP A 1079 7.80 10.02 -17.90
N ALA A 1080 7.32 11.10 -18.52
CA ALA A 1080 8.14 12.07 -19.23
C ALA A 1080 8.78 13.08 -18.27
N THR A 1081 9.55 12.59 -17.29
CA THR A 1081 10.11 13.41 -16.20
C THR A 1081 11.20 14.39 -16.63
N GLY A 1082 11.61 14.38 -17.91
CA GLY A 1082 12.45 15.42 -18.51
C GLY A 1082 11.66 16.65 -18.98
N ASP A 1083 10.36 16.50 -19.23
CA ASP A 1083 9.50 17.50 -19.90
C ASP A 1083 8.89 18.51 -18.92
N PHE A 1084 9.05 18.32 -17.61
CA PHE A 1084 8.57 19.25 -16.58
C PHE A 1084 9.41 19.16 -15.31
N LYS A 1085 9.48 20.26 -14.56
CA LYS A 1085 10.20 20.32 -13.28
C LYS A 1085 9.21 20.39 -12.12
N ASN A 1086 9.18 19.33 -11.31
CA ASN A 1086 8.37 19.26 -10.10
C ASN A 1086 8.84 20.33 -9.07
N PRO A 1087 8.00 21.31 -8.68
CA PRO A 1087 8.38 22.36 -7.73
C PRO A 1087 8.41 21.89 -6.26
N LEU A 1088 7.97 20.66 -5.99
CA LEU A 1088 7.86 20.06 -4.65
C LEU A 1088 9.06 19.15 -4.32
N VAL A 1089 10.26 19.55 -4.74
CA VAL A 1089 11.52 18.81 -4.51
C VAL A 1089 12.42 19.62 -3.57
N HIS A 1090 13.28 18.93 -2.82
CA HIS A 1090 14.08 19.47 -1.71
C HIS A 1090 14.67 20.88 -1.96
N GLY A 1091 14.26 21.84 -1.12
CA GLY A 1091 14.72 23.22 -1.13
C GLY A 1091 13.58 24.20 -0.80
N SER A 1092 12.40 23.96 -1.37
CA SER A 1092 11.20 24.76 -1.13
C SER A 1092 10.72 24.66 0.33
N PRO A 1093 10.45 25.78 1.03
CA PRO A 1093 9.76 25.76 2.32
C PRO A 1093 8.36 25.12 2.20
N ALA A 1094 7.93 24.42 3.25
CA ALA A 1094 6.60 23.81 3.28
C ALA A 1094 5.50 24.88 3.19
N TRP A 1095 4.51 24.65 2.33
CA TRP A 1095 3.41 25.60 2.12
C TRP A 1095 2.60 25.78 3.41
N ASN A 1096 2.63 26.99 3.95
CA ASN A 1096 1.97 27.38 5.20
C ASN A 1096 0.66 28.16 4.97
N GLY A 1097 0.15 28.18 3.73
CA GLY A 1097 -1.00 28.98 3.31
C GLY A 1097 -0.69 30.40 2.82
N GLN A 1098 0.47 30.98 3.15
CA GLN A 1098 0.63 32.45 3.17
C GLN A 1098 1.74 33.06 2.28
N LYS A 1099 2.49 32.31 1.45
CA LYS A 1099 3.53 32.88 0.56
C LYS A 1099 3.61 32.25 -0.83
N GLU A 1100 3.82 33.09 -1.85
CA GLU A 1100 3.62 32.81 -3.27
C GLU A 1100 4.80 32.11 -4.00
N GLU A 1101 6.03 32.23 -3.51
CA GLU A 1101 7.24 32.19 -4.34
C GLU A 1101 7.55 30.85 -5.05
N ASN A 1102 6.89 29.74 -4.68
CA ASN A 1102 7.13 28.39 -5.23
C ASN A 1102 5.94 27.79 -6.01
N GLY A 1103 5.02 28.61 -6.53
CA GLY A 1103 3.86 28.14 -7.31
C GLY A 1103 4.12 27.75 -8.78
N VAL A 1104 5.31 28.01 -9.33
CA VAL A 1104 5.60 27.88 -10.76
C VAL A 1104 5.91 26.45 -11.15
N LEU A 1105 5.32 25.97 -12.26
CA LEU A 1105 5.65 24.69 -12.90
C LEU A 1105 6.36 24.95 -14.25
N PRO A 1106 7.69 24.81 -14.33
CA PRO A 1106 8.40 24.85 -15.60
C PRO A 1106 8.09 23.60 -16.44
N GLY A 1107 7.74 23.79 -17.71
CA GLY A 1107 7.40 22.71 -18.64
C GLY A 1107 7.95 22.93 -20.05
N LEU A 1108 8.20 21.82 -20.76
CA LEU A 1108 8.69 21.77 -22.13
C LEU A 1108 7.50 21.79 -23.10
N ALA A 1109 7.11 23.00 -23.49
CA ALA A 1109 5.96 23.27 -24.33
C ALA A 1109 6.24 22.98 -25.80
N ARG A 1110 5.35 22.21 -26.43
CA ARG A 1110 5.36 21.87 -27.86
C ARG A 1110 4.04 22.28 -28.54
N PRO A 1111 4.05 22.63 -29.84
CA PRO A 1111 2.82 22.87 -30.59
C PRO A 1111 2.01 21.58 -30.78
N LEU A 1112 0.68 21.73 -30.82
CA LEU A 1112 -0.23 20.67 -31.22
C LEU A 1112 -0.37 20.65 -32.74
N LEU A 1113 -0.38 19.46 -33.33
CA LEU A 1113 -0.54 19.21 -34.78
C LEU A 1113 -1.91 18.60 -35.11
N LEU A 1114 -2.97 18.99 -34.39
CA LEU A 1114 -4.34 18.57 -34.73
C LEU A 1114 -4.91 19.51 -35.80
N VAL A 1115 -5.69 18.96 -36.73
CA VAL A 1115 -6.38 19.74 -37.77
C VAL A 1115 -7.67 20.38 -37.22
N GLU A 1116 -8.32 19.72 -36.26
CA GLU A 1116 -9.55 20.18 -35.60
C GLU A 1116 -9.58 19.79 -34.11
N VAL A 1117 -10.40 20.47 -33.31
CA VAL A 1117 -10.58 20.21 -31.87
C VAL A 1117 -11.45 18.96 -31.66
N CYS A 1118 -10.80 17.81 -31.50
CA CYS A 1118 -11.50 16.58 -31.15
C CYS A 1118 -11.70 16.47 -29.63
N HIS A 1119 -12.95 16.63 -29.16
CA HIS A 1119 -13.32 16.46 -27.74
C HIS A 1119 -13.11 15.04 -27.19
N LEU A 1120 -12.88 14.04 -28.05
CA LEU A 1120 -12.45 12.68 -27.65
C LEU A 1120 -10.94 12.61 -27.31
N VAL A 1121 -10.18 13.67 -27.61
CA VAL A 1121 -8.72 13.76 -27.48
C VAL A 1121 -8.31 14.78 -26.42
N ILE A 1122 -9.01 15.93 -26.33
CA ILE A 1122 -8.74 17.01 -25.36
C ILE A 1122 -9.95 17.24 -24.44
N THR A 1123 -9.68 17.34 -23.14
CA THR A 1123 -10.63 17.80 -22.12
C THR A 1123 -10.14 19.12 -21.54
N PHE A 1124 -10.79 20.23 -21.90
CA PHE A 1124 -10.51 21.54 -21.31
C PHE A 1124 -11.13 21.69 -19.91
N ASP A 1125 -10.66 22.66 -19.13
CA ASP A 1125 -11.15 22.92 -17.77
C ASP A 1125 -12.39 23.85 -17.77
N VAL A 1126 -12.27 25.02 -18.39
CA VAL A 1126 -13.20 26.17 -18.19
C VAL A 1126 -14.02 26.52 -19.44
N ARG A 1127 -13.37 26.50 -20.61
CA ARG A 1127 -13.97 26.89 -21.89
C ARG A 1127 -13.32 26.09 -23.02
N ASP A 1128 -13.89 26.15 -24.21
CA ASP A 1128 -13.51 25.27 -25.32
C ASP A 1128 -13.12 26.08 -26.60
N ASP A 1129 -13.31 27.40 -26.57
CA ASP A 1129 -13.06 28.41 -27.62
C ASP A 1129 -11.62 28.93 -27.67
N TYR A 1130 -10.63 28.08 -27.40
CA TYR A 1130 -9.22 28.49 -27.45
C TYR A 1130 -8.68 28.58 -28.89
N ASP A 1131 -7.94 29.66 -29.17
CA ASP A 1131 -7.14 29.80 -30.39
C ASP A 1131 -6.11 28.65 -30.50
N PHE A 1132 -6.30 27.80 -31.50
CA PHE A 1132 -5.54 26.56 -31.63
C PHE A 1132 -4.05 26.79 -31.92
N GLU A 1133 -3.68 27.83 -32.69
CA GLU A 1133 -2.28 28.13 -33.00
C GLU A 1133 -1.47 28.56 -31.77
N LYS A 1134 -2.16 29.00 -30.71
CA LYS A 1134 -1.58 29.42 -29.43
C LYS A 1134 -1.52 28.30 -28.39
N LEU A 1135 -2.29 27.22 -28.54
CA LEU A 1135 -2.25 26.08 -27.62
C LEU A 1135 -0.90 25.35 -27.69
N ARG A 1136 -0.37 25.00 -26.51
CA ARG A 1136 0.81 24.13 -26.40
C ARG A 1136 0.49 22.95 -25.49
N CYS A 1137 1.25 21.86 -25.64
CA CYS A 1137 1.19 20.71 -24.75
C CYS A 1137 2.52 20.50 -24.02
N VAL A 1138 2.45 19.95 -22.80
CA VAL A 1138 3.59 19.42 -22.06
C VAL A 1138 3.31 17.96 -21.79
N VAL A 1139 4.18 17.06 -22.27
CA VAL A 1139 3.99 15.61 -22.10
C VAL A 1139 4.27 15.25 -20.65
N VAL A 1140 3.40 14.45 -20.07
CA VAL A 1140 3.50 13.98 -18.67
C VAL A 1140 3.89 12.49 -18.63
N GLY A 1141 3.43 11.70 -19.60
CA GLY A 1141 3.83 10.31 -19.79
C GLY A 1141 3.35 9.75 -21.12
N ARG A 1142 3.75 8.52 -21.44
CA ARG A 1142 3.37 7.78 -22.66
C ARG A 1142 3.20 6.30 -22.36
N ASP A 1143 2.43 5.59 -23.17
CA ASP A 1143 2.37 4.12 -23.10
C ASP A 1143 3.76 3.53 -23.42
N LYS A 1144 4.18 2.48 -22.71
CA LYS A 1144 5.37 1.69 -23.03
C LYS A 1144 5.13 0.93 -24.33
N MET A 1145 6.15 0.83 -25.17
CA MET A 1145 6.08 0.09 -26.42
C MET A 1145 5.94 -1.43 -26.16
N ASP A 1146 4.72 -1.95 -26.32
CA ASP A 1146 4.51 -3.37 -26.66
C ASP A 1146 4.83 -3.56 -28.16
N THR A 1147 5.48 -4.66 -28.51
CA THR A 1147 6.22 -4.83 -29.78
C THR A 1147 5.37 -5.06 -31.05
N TRP A 1148 4.07 -4.71 -31.03
CA TRP A 1148 3.09 -5.11 -32.04
C TRP A 1148 2.07 -4.04 -32.48
N THR A 1149 2.13 -2.80 -31.99
CA THR A 1149 1.18 -1.73 -32.39
C THR A 1149 1.83 -0.35 -32.53
N ASP A 1150 1.66 0.27 -33.68
CA ASP A 1150 2.18 1.60 -34.06
C ASP A 1150 1.37 2.78 -33.48
N ASP A 1151 0.74 2.58 -32.30
CA ASP A 1151 -0.35 3.44 -31.82
C ASP A 1151 -0.14 3.94 -30.37
N GLN A 1152 1.10 4.35 -30.08
CA GLN A 1152 1.56 4.78 -28.75
C GLN A 1152 0.90 6.09 -28.28
N LYS A 1153 0.09 6.01 -27.21
CA LYS A 1153 -0.58 7.17 -26.64
C LYS A 1153 0.36 7.98 -25.74
N HIS A 1154 0.15 9.29 -25.77
CA HIS A 1154 0.89 10.29 -25.01
C HIS A 1154 -0.12 11.10 -24.17
N TYR A 1155 0.14 11.22 -22.86
CA TYR A 1155 -0.72 11.89 -21.90
C TYR A 1155 -0.10 13.23 -21.53
N ALA A 1156 -0.84 14.33 -21.76
CA ALA A 1156 -0.27 15.68 -21.72
C ALA A 1156 -1.15 16.68 -20.97
N LEU A 1157 -0.52 17.67 -20.35
CA LEU A 1157 -1.16 18.93 -19.99
C LEU A 1157 -1.35 19.79 -21.24
N ILE A 1158 -2.48 20.47 -21.35
CA ILE A 1158 -2.73 21.50 -22.37
C ILE A 1158 -2.67 22.87 -21.70
N ILE A 1159 -1.90 23.78 -22.31
CA ILE A 1159 -1.60 25.11 -21.78
C ILE A 1159 -1.82 26.21 -22.82
N TYR A 1160 -2.12 27.42 -22.36
CA TYR A 1160 -2.40 28.60 -23.17
C TYR A 1160 -1.66 29.82 -22.62
N PRO A 1161 -1.17 30.77 -23.46
CA PRO A 1161 -0.44 31.95 -22.98
C PRO A 1161 -1.38 32.94 -22.29
N ARG A 1162 -0.96 33.48 -21.14
CA ARG A 1162 -1.74 34.52 -20.42
C ARG A 1162 -1.62 35.88 -21.13
N SER A 1163 -2.76 36.53 -21.32
CA SER A 1163 -2.87 37.78 -22.11
C SER A 1163 -2.45 39.05 -21.35
N ASP A 1164 -2.25 38.94 -20.03
CA ASP A 1164 -2.10 40.06 -19.09
C ASP A 1164 -0.68 40.24 -18.53
N ILE A 1165 0.28 39.40 -18.96
CA ILE A 1165 1.66 39.40 -18.45
C ILE A 1165 2.64 39.51 -19.63
N ASN A 1166 3.52 40.51 -19.60
CA ASN A 1166 4.62 40.65 -20.57
C ASN A 1166 5.71 39.59 -20.32
N GLY A 1167 5.51 38.37 -20.82
CA GLY A 1167 6.49 37.28 -20.77
C GLY A 1167 5.93 35.93 -21.22
N LEU A 1168 6.78 34.90 -21.30
CA LEU A 1168 6.40 33.52 -21.63
C LEU A 1168 5.75 32.79 -20.42
N VAL A 1169 4.63 33.34 -19.94
CA VAL A 1169 3.81 32.78 -18.86
C VAL A 1169 2.56 32.14 -19.44
N TYR A 1170 2.33 30.89 -19.06
CA TYR A 1170 1.21 30.07 -19.52
C TYR A 1170 0.33 29.67 -18.34
N GLU A 1171 -0.93 29.38 -18.61
CA GLU A 1171 -1.88 28.76 -17.68
C GLU A 1171 -2.26 27.34 -18.17
N ARG A 1172 -2.60 26.44 -17.24
CA ARG A 1172 -3.18 25.13 -17.56
C ARG A 1172 -4.66 25.30 -17.88
N VAL A 1173 -5.02 24.90 -19.11
CA VAL A 1173 -6.37 24.98 -19.65
C VAL A 1173 -7.04 23.61 -19.88
N GLY A 1174 -6.30 22.49 -19.76
CA GLY A 1174 -6.87 21.14 -19.90
C GLY A 1174 -5.86 19.99 -19.84
N VAL A 1175 -6.32 18.79 -20.20
CA VAL A 1175 -5.54 17.56 -20.36
C VAL A 1175 -5.91 16.84 -21.67
N ALA A 1176 -5.01 16.01 -22.19
CA ALA A 1176 -5.23 15.30 -23.46
C ALA A 1176 -4.61 13.89 -23.52
N THR A 1177 -5.18 13.05 -24.40
CA THR A 1177 -4.61 11.77 -24.85
C THR A 1177 -4.25 11.85 -26.34
N LEU A 1178 -3.01 12.17 -26.63
CA LEU A 1178 -2.46 12.44 -27.96
C LEU A 1178 -1.83 11.18 -28.59
N LYS A 1179 -1.68 11.16 -29.92
CA LYS A 1179 -0.70 10.29 -30.61
C LYS A 1179 0.60 11.07 -30.82
N ALA A 1180 1.70 10.39 -31.13
CA ALA A 1180 2.97 11.03 -31.46
C ALA A 1180 2.83 12.07 -32.60
N SER A 1181 2.06 11.73 -33.64
CA SER A 1181 1.75 12.61 -34.77
C SER A 1181 0.93 13.88 -34.43
N HIS A 1182 0.40 14.00 -33.21
CA HIS A 1182 -0.35 15.19 -32.76
C HIS A 1182 0.56 16.21 -32.04
N ILE A 1183 1.86 15.93 -31.90
CA ILE A 1183 2.84 16.73 -31.15
C ILE A 1183 3.94 17.15 -32.14
N GLY A 1184 4.24 18.45 -32.22
CA GLY A 1184 5.28 18.96 -33.12
C GLY A 1184 6.63 19.18 -32.45
N ASP A 1185 7.71 19.13 -33.26
CA ASP A 1185 9.12 19.16 -32.81
C ASP A 1185 9.59 20.51 -32.23
N GLY A 1186 8.73 21.52 -32.18
CA GLY A 1186 9.05 22.87 -31.70
C GLY A 1186 9.07 22.96 -30.17
N GLU A 1187 10.21 22.64 -29.54
CA GLU A 1187 10.34 22.62 -28.08
C GLU A 1187 10.74 23.97 -27.48
N SER A 1188 10.08 24.37 -26.37
CA SER A 1188 10.46 25.56 -25.59
C SER A 1188 10.16 25.39 -24.09
N TRP A 1189 11.07 25.79 -23.22
CA TRP A 1189 10.80 25.82 -21.77
C TRP A 1189 9.99 27.06 -21.39
N VAL A 1190 8.80 26.85 -20.81
CA VAL A 1190 7.88 27.91 -20.38
C VAL A 1190 7.50 27.75 -18.90
N ASN A 1191 7.01 28.83 -18.30
CA ASN A 1191 6.56 28.84 -16.91
C ASN A 1191 5.02 28.77 -16.84
N ILE A 1192 4.48 27.68 -16.30
CA ILE A 1192 3.05 27.52 -16.02
C ILE A 1192 2.77 28.09 -14.62
N ARG A 1193 1.77 28.97 -14.51
CA ARG A 1193 1.32 29.62 -13.26
C ARG A 1193 -0.18 29.50 -13.08
#